data_AF-A0AA41T5F1-F1
#
_entry.id   AF-A0AA41T5F1-F1
#
_cell.length_a   1.000
_cell.length_b   1.000
_cell.length_c   1.000
_cell.angle_alpha   90.00
_cell.angle_beta   90.00
_cell.angle_gamma   90.00
#
_symmetry.space_group_name_H-M   'P 1'
#
loop_
_entity.id
_entity.type
_entity.pdbx_description
1 polymer ?
#
loop_
_entity_poly.entity_id
_entity_poly.type
_entity_poly.pdbx_seq_one_letter_code
_entity_poly.pdbx_strand_id
1 'polypeptide(L)'
;MFSQNSESESRSASQPGPSTWCECAFTDHYEFVRTIGHGSYGQVALARHCPTGAEVAVKVLELVPENIPVLSKPSVLMNLDHSSVAQLFQVIGTEKHIYMVMEHAGGGELLMRVACGMQEEEARRVFRQIVCAVGYCHDRGIVHWDLKPENIVLDARGRIKLIDFGAATRFRARQKLRRFWGTVPYLAPETILQEEYEGPPVDIWSLGVILYFMLTHTLPFMAPSSRKVLELIVLTRYNVPLSVPVKARRLIRRMLTVQPKKRPTAKQISQHLWLKQGEDDSPPPWREVVPKHPDPEILTLLLDMGWEPYQTWLSLLQRKFDAPMATCLIVRHQKRQGVGCVFPRSLCLPGLSPHPRVTHLPAFPGLPRRSKSEPALHLCPWPCEPQLPKEDKQPTPEAPRRASLPAIPLGFLPPKDPTPSRATHSDSVSYLPKHWRMLLRLLGRGHRNSSQDSSTDNRKCWTGRIATCVRKLCCCLPHATNAIKESASQTRDVLKQHFSDLKGTLGKLLDERLVTLLQEVDTIEQETIKPLDDCQKLIEHGVNTAEDIVREGEIAILGGIEEQNEKLWSFTKKASHIQLDSLPEVPLLVDVPCLSAQLDDSILNIVKDHIFKHGTVASRPPVQIEELIEKPGGIIVRWCKVDDDFTAQDYRLQFRKCSSNHFEDVYVGSETEFIVLHIDPNVDYQFRVCARGDGRQEWSPWSVPQIGHSTLVPHGMLVETVGQPDRRDSIGVCAEKQNGYDSLQRDQAVCISTNGAVFVNGKEMTNQLPAVTSGSTVTFDIEAVTLGTTNNNEGGNFKLRVTISSNNREVVFDWLLDQSCGSLYFGCSFFYPGWKVLVF
;
A
#
# COMPACT_ATOMS: atom_id res chain seq x y z
N MET A 1 -27.72 12.38 9.78
CA MET A 1 -26.29 12.46 10.17
C MET A 1 -25.81 11.06 10.53
N PHE A 2 -25.18 10.37 9.58
CA PHE A 2 -24.43 9.14 9.80
C PHE A 2 -23.26 9.15 8.80
N SER A 3 -22.10 9.63 9.22
CA SER A 3 -20.84 9.41 8.51
C SER A 3 -20.08 8.33 9.27
N GLN A 4 -19.83 7.20 8.62
CA GLN A 4 -19.19 6.03 9.24
C GLN A 4 -17.73 5.96 8.82
N ASN A 5 -16.80 6.35 9.71
CA ASN A 5 -15.40 5.95 9.56
C ASN A 5 -15.26 4.51 10.09
N SER A 6 -15.52 3.54 9.22
CA SER A 6 -15.29 2.13 9.48
C SER A 6 -13.85 1.75 9.15
N GLU A 7 -12.93 1.97 10.08
CA GLU A 7 -11.54 1.54 9.96
C GLU A 7 -11.43 0.01 10.02
N SER A 8 -11.52 -0.62 8.84
CA SER A 8 -11.04 -1.98 8.61
C SER A 8 -9.73 -1.92 7.82
N GLU A 9 -8.64 -2.44 8.40
CA GLU A 9 -7.27 -2.47 7.85
C GLU A 9 -7.24 -2.71 6.32
N SER A 10 -7.12 -1.64 5.55
CA SER A 10 -7.16 -1.66 4.09
C SER A 10 -5.77 -1.95 3.53
N ARG A 11 -5.30 -3.19 3.69
CA ARG A 11 -4.11 -3.67 2.98
C ARG A 11 -4.25 -3.33 1.50
N SER A 12 -3.28 -2.59 0.96
CA SER A 12 -3.17 -2.22 -0.44
C SER A 12 -2.91 -3.45 -1.32
N ALA A 13 -3.98 -4.20 -1.60
CA ALA A 13 -4.06 -4.90 -2.87
C ALA A 13 -3.95 -3.86 -3.99
N SER A 14 -3.14 -4.14 -5.00
CA SER A 14 -2.96 -3.30 -6.18
C SER A 14 -4.34 -2.89 -6.72
N GLN A 15 -4.55 -1.61 -7.06
CA GLN A 15 -5.74 -1.27 -7.82
C GLN A 15 -5.63 -1.94 -9.19
N PRO A 16 -6.55 -2.84 -9.58
CA PRO A 16 -6.45 -3.50 -10.86
C PRO A 16 -6.76 -2.47 -11.94
N GLY A 17 -5.72 -2.04 -12.67
CA GLY A 17 -5.86 -1.06 -13.74
C GLY A 17 -6.80 -1.55 -14.86
N PRO A 18 -7.13 -0.68 -15.83
CA PRO A 18 -8.06 -1.02 -16.92
C PRO A 18 -7.66 -2.27 -17.73
N SER A 19 -6.40 -2.70 -17.65
CA SER A 19 -5.91 -3.96 -18.21
C SER A 19 -6.50 -5.23 -17.58
N THR A 20 -6.89 -5.22 -16.31
CA THR A 20 -7.37 -6.43 -15.60
C THR A 20 -8.71 -6.91 -16.14
N TRP A 21 -9.59 -5.99 -16.52
CA TRP A 21 -10.89 -6.34 -17.12
C TRP A 21 -10.81 -6.61 -18.63
N CYS A 22 -9.60 -6.56 -19.21
CA CYS A 22 -9.31 -6.76 -20.63
C CYS A 22 -8.58 -8.09 -20.95
N GLU A 23 -8.34 -8.96 -19.96
CA GLU A 23 -7.75 -10.28 -20.21
C GLU A 23 -8.74 -11.17 -21.01
N CYS A 24 -8.31 -11.70 -22.17
CA CYS A 24 -9.21 -12.40 -23.10
C CYS A 24 -10.03 -13.52 -22.45
N ALA A 25 -9.40 -14.31 -21.57
CA ALA A 25 -10.06 -15.41 -20.86
C ALA A 25 -11.26 -14.97 -19.98
N PHE A 26 -11.36 -13.69 -19.65
CA PHE A 26 -12.55 -13.07 -19.05
C PHE A 26 -13.50 -12.52 -20.14
N THR A 27 -12.99 -11.69 -21.05
CA THR A 27 -13.81 -10.97 -22.05
C THR A 27 -14.45 -11.87 -23.12
N ASP A 28 -13.92 -13.08 -23.34
CA ASP A 28 -14.52 -14.12 -24.19
C ASP A 28 -15.98 -14.45 -23.79
N HIS A 29 -16.33 -14.28 -22.51
CA HIS A 29 -17.62 -14.70 -21.94
C HIS A 29 -18.31 -13.63 -21.07
N TYR A 30 -17.58 -12.62 -20.59
CA TYR A 30 -18.08 -11.63 -19.62
C TYR A 30 -17.69 -10.20 -19.99
N GLU A 31 -18.67 -9.31 -20.02
CA GLU A 31 -18.52 -7.86 -20.18
C GLU A 31 -18.48 -7.20 -18.79
N PHE A 32 -17.41 -6.46 -18.47
CA PHE A 32 -17.38 -5.65 -17.24
C PHE A 32 -18.39 -4.49 -17.34
N VAL A 33 -19.21 -4.30 -16.29
CA VAL A 33 -20.21 -3.21 -16.25
C VAL A 33 -19.77 -2.10 -15.31
N ARG A 34 -19.45 -2.43 -14.05
CA ARG A 34 -18.96 -1.48 -13.03
C ARG A 34 -18.42 -2.20 -11.81
N THR A 35 -17.52 -1.58 -11.05
CA THR A 35 -17.18 -2.05 -9.70
C THR A 35 -18.40 -1.91 -8.77
N ILE A 36 -18.61 -2.90 -7.91
CA ILE A 36 -19.69 -2.93 -6.89
C ILE A 36 -19.19 -3.06 -5.45
N GLY A 37 -17.92 -3.38 -5.25
CA GLY A 37 -17.30 -3.36 -3.92
C GLY A 37 -15.79 -3.60 -3.98
N HIS A 38 -15.10 -3.18 -2.92
CA HIS A 38 -13.68 -3.47 -2.70
C HIS A 38 -13.59 -4.24 -1.37
N GLY A 39 -13.11 -5.49 -1.42
CA GLY A 39 -12.94 -6.31 -0.22
C GLY A 39 -11.47 -6.46 0.14
N SER A 40 -11.19 -6.88 1.37
CA SER A 40 -9.84 -7.10 1.95
C SER A 40 -9.00 -8.20 1.28
N TYR A 41 -9.40 -8.67 0.10
CA TYR A 41 -8.72 -9.66 -0.73
C TYR A 41 -8.81 -9.38 -2.25
N GLY A 42 -9.37 -8.23 -2.67
CA GLY A 42 -9.53 -7.88 -4.09
C GLY A 42 -10.87 -7.23 -4.44
N GLN A 43 -10.96 -6.73 -5.67
CA GLN A 43 -12.12 -6.00 -6.22
C GLN A 43 -13.28 -6.94 -6.57
N VAL A 44 -14.52 -6.45 -6.43
CA VAL A 44 -15.75 -7.12 -6.88
C VAL A 44 -16.49 -6.22 -7.86
N ALA A 45 -16.78 -6.73 -9.06
CA ALA A 45 -17.50 -6.03 -10.10
C ALA A 45 -18.84 -6.68 -10.44
N LEU A 46 -19.76 -5.87 -10.95
CA LEU A 46 -20.88 -6.30 -11.77
C LEU A 46 -20.36 -6.55 -13.18
N ALA A 47 -20.65 -7.73 -13.72
CA ALA A 47 -20.38 -8.08 -15.11
C ALA A 47 -21.64 -8.68 -15.74
N ARG A 48 -21.70 -8.68 -17.08
CA ARG A 48 -22.77 -9.28 -17.87
C ARG A 48 -22.23 -10.52 -18.58
N HIS A 49 -22.88 -11.66 -18.38
CA HIS A 49 -22.50 -12.93 -19.03
C HIS A 49 -23.05 -12.96 -20.46
N CYS A 50 -22.16 -12.72 -21.44
CA CYS A 50 -22.49 -12.40 -22.83
C CYS A 50 -23.46 -13.39 -23.51
N PRO A 51 -23.34 -14.73 -23.36
CA PRO A 51 -24.28 -15.69 -23.96
C PRO A 51 -25.74 -15.61 -23.43
N THR A 52 -25.97 -14.94 -22.30
CA THR A 52 -27.25 -14.98 -21.56
C THR A 52 -27.83 -13.61 -21.22
N GLY A 53 -27.06 -12.53 -21.41
CA GLY A 53 -27.37 -11.18 -20.94
C GLY A 53 -27.47 -11.04 -19.41
N ALA A 54 -27.18 -12.09 -18.63
CA ALA A 54 -27.39 -12.12 -17.18
C ALA A 54 -26.33 -11.30 -16.43
N GLU A 55 -26.76 -10.55 -15.42
CA GLU A 55 -25.86 -9.92 -14.46
C GLU A 55 -25.28 -10.94 -13.47
N VAL A 56 -23.97 -10.84 -13.23
CA VAL A 56 -23.19 -11.67 -12.30
C VAL A 56 -22.23 -10.80 -11.49
N ALA A 57 -21.90 -11.23 -10.28
CA ALA A 57 -20.88 -10.61 -9.45
C ALA A 57 -19.55 -11.34 -9.66
N VAL A 58 -18.49 -10.61 -10.00
CA VAL A 58 -17.16 -11.18 -10.28
C VAL A 58 -16.17 -10.66 -9.26
N LYS A 59 -15.63 -11.55 -8.41
CA LYS A 59 -14.55 -11.22 -7.48
C LYS A 59 -13.20 -11.60 -8.08
N VAL A 60 -12.31 -10.62 -8.21
CA VAL A 60 -10.94 -10.79 -8.72
C VAL A 60 -9.98 -11.00 -7.55
N LEU A 61 -9.04 -11.92 -7.69
CA LEU A 61 -7.96 -12.19 -6.75
C LEU A 61 -6.62 -12.19 -7.50
N GLU A 62 -5.64 -11.41 -7.06
CA GLU A 62 -4.31 -11.34 -7.71
C GLU A 62 -3.39 -12.50 -7.29
N LEU A 63 -2.70 -13.08 -8.29
CA LEU A 63 -1.79 -14.22 -8.15
C LEU A 63 -0.36 -13.81 -7.80
N VAL A 64 -0.20 -13.00 -6.75
CA VAL A 64 1.14 -12.69 -6.21
C VAL A 64 1.78 -13.93 -5.51
N PRO A 65 3.11 -14.11 -5.56
CA PRO A 65 3.78 -15.33 -5.08
C PRO A 65 3.57 -15.67 -3.60
N GLU A 66 3.22 -14.69 -2.77
CA GLU A 66 2.98 -14.86 -1.34
C GLU A 66 1.55 -15.37 -1.06
N ASN A 67 0.63 -15.19 -2.01
CA ASN A 67 -0.78 -15.57 -1.92
C ASN A 67 -1.06 -17.04 -2.30
N ILE A 68 -0.09 -17.95 -2.29
CA ILE A 68 -0.31 -19.39 -2.57
C ILE A 68 -1.49 -20.00 -1.75
N PRO A 69 -1.75 -19.64 -0.47
CA PRO A 69 -2.94 -20.11 0.25
C PRO A 69 -4.28 -19.67 -0.36
N VAL A 70 -4.32 -18.61 -1.18
CA VAL A 70 -5.54 -18.09 -1.85
C VAL A 70 -6.11 -19.12 -2.83
N LEU A 71 -5.29 -20.00 -3.40
CA LEU A 71 -5.73 -21.14 -4.22
C LEU A 71 -6.70 -22.09 -3.48
N SER A 72 -6.72 -22.07 -2.15
CA SER A 72 -7.68 -22.84 -1.36
C SER A 72 -9.08 -22.20 -1.27
N LYS A 73 -9.23 -20.89 -1.52
CA LYS A 73 -10.51 -20.16 -1.35
C LYS A 73 -11.60 -20.63 -2.33
N PRO A 74 -11.34 -20.82 -3.63
CA PRO A 74 -12.32 -21.44 -4.54
C PRO A 74 -12.80 -22.80 -4.01
N SER A 75 -11.91 -23.63 -3.45
CA SER A 75 -12.26 -24.95 -2.92
C SER A 75 -13.25 -24.94 -1.74
N VAL A 76 -13.45 -23.80 -1.07
CA VAL A 76 -14.50 -23.62 -0.06
C VAL A 76 -15.83 -23.39 -0.76
N LEU A 77 -15.93 -22.35 -1.61
CA LEU A 77 -17.14 -21.99 -2.37
C LEU A 77 -17.64 -23.14 -3.26
N MET A 78 -16.73 -23.87 -3.91
CA MET A 78 -17.04 -25.03 -4.77
C MET A 78 -17.86 -26.14 -4.06
N ASN A 79 -17.82 -26.19 -2.73
CA ASN A 79 -18.52 -27.18 -1.90
C ASN A 79 -19.78 -26.63 -1.17
N LEU A 80 -20.14 -25.37 -1.42
CA LEU A 80 -21.37 -24.74 -0.93
C LEU A 80 -22.48 -24.84 -1.99
N ASP A 81 -23.73 -24.94 -1.53
CA ASP A 81 -24.90 -25.33 -2.34
C ASP A 81 -26.20 -25.05 -1.54
N HIS A 82 -26.46 -23.77 -1.25
CA HIS A 82 -27.53 -23.35 -0.32
C HIS A 82 -28.26 -22.11 -0.85
N SER A 83 -29.59 -22.07 -0.69
CA SER A 83 -30.42 -20.99 -1.25
C SER A 83 -30.06 -19.59 -0.74
N SER A 84 -29.54 -19.50 0.48
CA SER A 84 -29.15 -18.24 1.15
C SER A 84 -27.63 -18.05 1.27
N VAL A 85 -26.86 -18.72 0.42
CA VAL A 85 -25.44 -18.44 0.14
C VAL A 85 -25.35 -18.03 -1.33
N ALA A 86 -24.49 -17.07 -1.68
CA ALA A 86 -24.34 -16.68 -3.08
C ALA A 86 -23.67 -17.81 -3.89
N GLN A 87 -24.34 -18.26 -4.96
CA GLN A 87 -23.88 -19.39 -5.75
C GLN A 87 -22.63 -19.03 -6.59
N LEU A 88 -21.61 -19.89 -6.56
CA LEU A 88 -20.48 -19.85 -7.50
C LEU A 88 -20.89 -20.48 -8.84
N PHE A 89 -20.68 -19.78 -9.95
CA PHE A 89 -20.96 -20.26 -11.31
C PHE A 89 -19.70 -20.71 -12.04
N GLN A 90 -18.64 -19.89 -12.03
CA GLN A 90 -17.39 -20.15 -12.76
C GLN A 90 -16.16 -19.75 -11.94
N VAL A 91 -15.03 -20.39 -12.21
CA VAL A 91 -13.69 -19.92 -11.80
C VAL A 91 -12.80 -19.84 -13.04
N ILE A 92 -12.36 -18.63 -13.38
CA ILE A 92 -11.42 -18.38 -14.48
C ILE A 92 -10.06 -18.09 -13.85
N GLY A 93 -9.01 -18.78 -14.28
CA GLY A 93 -7.64 -18.53 -13.84
C GLY A 93 -6.76 -18.13 -15.02
N THR A 94 -6.03 -17.04 -14.87
CA THR A 94 -5.05 -16.53 -15.85
C THR A 94 -3.65 -16.57 -15.23
N GLU A 95 -2.64 -15.97 -15.88
CA GLU A 95 -1.29 -15.90 -15.31
C GLU A 95 -1.19 -14.94 -14.12
N LYS A 96 -2.11 -13.97 -14.01
CA LYS A 96 -2.08 -12.89 -13.02
C LYS A 96 -3.29 -12.87 -12.09
N HIS A 97 -4.44 -13.43 -12.49
CA HIS A 97 -5.70 -13.26 -11.79
C HIS A 97 -6.49 -14.57 -11.63
N ILE A 98 -7.32 -14.63 -10.60
CA ILE A 98 -8.46 -15.56 -10.51
C ILE A 98 -9.74 -14.73 -10.46
N TYR A 99 -10.65 -14.97 -11.40
CA TYR A 99 -12.00 -14.40 -11.42
C TYR A 99 -12.97 -15.46 -10.90
N MET A 100 -13.63 -15.19 -9.78
CA MET A 100 -14.71 -16.01 -9.25
C MET A 100 -16.05 -15.38 -9.66
N VAL A 101 -16.75 -16.02 -10.60
CA VAL A 101 -18.05 -15.57 -11.11
C VAL A 101 -19.15 -16.14 -10.22
N MET A 102 -19.95 -15.26 -9.65
CA MET A 102 -20.93 -15.55 -8.60
C MET A 102 -22.29 -14.91 -8.88
N GLU A 103 -23.30 -15.40 -8.17
CA GLU A 103 -24.66 -14.86 -8.15
C GLU A 103 -24.71 -13.39 -7.71
N HIS A 104 -25.21 -12.51 -8.59
CA HIS A 104 -25.51 -11.11 -8.24
C HIS A 104 -26.83 -11.00 -7.46
N ALA A 105 -26.84 -10.18 -6.41
CA ALA A 105 -28.01 -9.93 -5.57
C ALA A 105 -28.24 -8.41 -5.42
N GLY A 106 -29.03 -7.85 -6.35
CA GLY A 106 -29.24 -6.41 -6.48
C GLY A 106 -30.16 -5.74 -5.43
N GLY A 107 -30.52 -6.42 -4.34
CA GLY A 107 -31.34 -5.87 -3.25
C GLY A 107 -30.56 -5.07 -2.20
N GLY A 108 -29.23 -4.95 -2.36
CA GLY A 108 -28.36 -4.19 -1.47
C GLY A 108 -27.94 -4.93 -0.20
N GLU A 109 -27.12 -4.27 0.63
CA GLU A 109 -26.58 -4.84 1.87
C GLU A 109 -27.58 -4.76 3.04
N LEU A 110 -27.49 -5.75 3.94
CA LEU A 110 -28.23 -5.75 5.20
C LEU A 110 -27.83 -4.56 6.08
N LEU A 111 -26.58 -4.07 6.00
CA LEU A 111 -26.14 -2.85 6.69
C LEU A 111 -27.08 -1.68 6.38
N MET A 112 -27.26 -1.39 5.09
CA MET A 112 -28.11 -0.29 4.62
C MET A 112 -29.59 -0.54 4.94
N ARG A 113 -30.09 -1.78 4.75
CA ARG A 113 -31.49 -2.12 5.07
C ARG A 113 -31.81 -1.91 6.56
N VAL A 114 -30.89 -2.23 7.46
CA VAL A 114 -31.04 -1.97 8.91
C VAL A 114 -30.96 -0.47 9.22
N ALA A 115 -30.04 0.26 8.59
CA ALA A 115 -29.90 1.71 8.76
C ALA A 115 -31.14 2.50 8.29
N CYS A 116 -31.84 2.03 7.25
CA CYS A 116 -33.13 2.57 6.79
C CYS A 116 -34.33 2.16 7.66
N GLY A 117 -34.12 1.52 8.81
CA GLY A 117 -35.18 1.04 9.71
C GLY A 117 -35.70 -0.34 9.33
N MET A 118 -35.37 -1.32 10.17
CA MET A 118 -35.88 -2.71 10.12
C MET A 118 -36.80 -2.98 11.32
N GLN A 119 -37.93 -3.64 11.07
CA GLN A 119 -38.92 -4.05 12.08
C GLN A 119 -38.65 -5.46 12.62
N GLU A 120 -39.21 -5.82 13.78
CA GLU A 120 -38.94 -7.12 14.43
C GLU A 120 -39.32 -8.32 13.55
N GLU A 121 -40.48 -8.27 12.89
CA GLU A 121 -40.97 -9.32 11.98
C GLU A 121 -40.04 -9.56 10.79
N GLU A 122 -39.49 -8.48 10.23
CA GLU A 122 -38.50 -8.53 9.16
C GLU A 122 -37.17 -9.06 9.68
N ALA A 123 -36.67 -8.50 10.80
CA ALA A 123 -35.44 -8.96 11.45
C ALA A 123 -35.51 -10.46 11.80
N ARG A 124 -36.66 -10.96 12.26
CA ARG A 124 -36.91 -12.37 12.54
C ARG A 124 -36.89 -13.23 11.28
N ARG A 125 -37.54 -12.80 10.19
CA ARG A 125 -37.54 -13.48 8.89
C ARG A 125 -36.14 -13.54 8.26
N VAL A 126 -35.40 -12.43 8.32
CA VAL A 126 -34.02 -12.27 7.82
C VAL A 126 -33.05 -13.09 8.65
N PHE A 127 -33.03 -12.93 9.97
CA PHE A 127 -32.12 -13.65 10.88
C PHE A 127 -32.36 -15.17 10.86
N ARG A 128 -33.59 -15.63 10.65
CA ARG A 128 -33.92 -17.05 10.42
C ARG A 128 -33.16 -17.62 9.21
N GLN A 129 -33.08 -16.88 8.11
CA GLN A 129 -32.33 -17.31 6.92
C GLN A 129 -30.81 -17.28 7.15
N ILE A 130 -30.29 -16.25 7.85
CA ILE A 130 -28.86 -16.13 8.20
C ILE A 130 -28.42 -17.31 9.07
N VAL A 131 -29.16 -17.62 10.15
CA VAL A 131 -28.87 -18.75 11.05
C VAL A 131 -28.86 -20.09 10.30
N CYS A 132 -29.78 -20.26 9.33
CA CYS A 132 -29.80 -21.47 8.51
C CYS A 132 -28.60 -21.56 7.56
N ALA A 133 -28.20 -20.47 6.92
CA ALA A 133 -27.01 -20.42 6.06
C ALA A 133 -25.70 -20.71 6.84
N VAL A 134 -25.54 -20.11 8.02
CA VAL A 134 -24.38 -20.38 8.89
C VAL A 134 -24.40 -21.83 9.40
N GLY A 135 -25.58 -22.34 9.80
CA GLY A 135 -25.73 -23.76 10.17
C GLY A 135 -25.36 -24.73 9.04
N TYR A 136 -25.77 -24.45 7.80
CA TYR A 136 -25.41 -25.23 6.62
C TYR A 136 -23.89 -25.27 6.37
N CYS A 137 -23.18 -24.16 6.62
CA CYS A 137 -21.72 -24.09 6.56
C CYS A 137 -21.06 -24.90 7.70
N HIS A 138 -21.55 -24.72 8.93
CA HIS A 138 -21.03 -25.43 10.12
C HIS A 138 -21.17 -26.95 9.99
N ASP A 139 -22.32 -27.44 9.51
CA ASP A 139 -22.59 -28.86 9.23
C ASP A 139 -21.67 -29.44 8.12
N ARG A 140 -21.05 -28.59 7.30
CA ARG A 140 -20.06 -28.96 6.27
C ARG A 140 -18.61 -28.78 6.69
N GLY A 141 -18.36 -28.47 7.97
CA GLY A 141 -17.00 -28.24 8.46
C GLY A 141 -16.40 -26.92 7.96
N ILE A 142 -17.22 -25.90 7.66
CA ILE A 142 -16.79 -24.57 7.22
C ILE A 142 -17.20 -23.51 8.26
N VAL A 143 -16.30 -22.61 8.60
CA VAL A 143 -16.54 -21.41 9.46
C VAL A 143 -16.32 -20.16 8.59
N HIS A 144 -17.13 -19.12 8.78
CA HIS A 144 -17.09 -17.92 7.92
C HIS A 144 -16.08 -16.87 8.39
N TRP A 145 -15.97 -16.65 9.71
CA TRP A 145 -15.01 -15.75 10.39
C TRP A 145 -15.11 -14.24 10.13
N ASP A 146 -15.76 -13.76 9.07
CA ASP A 146 -16.10 -12.34 8.89
C ASP A 146 -17.61 -12.17 8.70
N LEU A 147 -18.41 -12.68 9.65
CA LEU A 147 -19.85 -12.46 9.65
C LEU A 147 -20.19 -11.04 10.12
N LYS A 148 -20.69 -10.24 9.17
CA LYS A 148 -21.09 -8.84 9.38
C LYS A 148 -22.20 -8.44 8.38
N PRO A 149 -23.03 -7.41 8.64
CA PRO A 149 -24.15 -7.01 7.78
C PRO A 149 -23.78 -6.63 6.34
N GLU A 150 -22.55 -6.18 6.12
CA GLU A 150 -21.96 -5.87 4.82
C GLU A 150 -21.78 -7.14 3.97
N ASN A 151 -21.38 -8.25 4.61
CA ASN A 151 -21.21 -9.57 3.98
C ASN A 151 -22.54 -10.34 3.83
N ILE A 152 -23.70 -9.67 4.02
CA ILE A 152 -25.03 -10.26 3.90
C ILE A 152 -25.88 -9.34 3.01
N VAL A 153 -26.03 -9.70 1.74
CA VAL A 153 -26.83 -8.93 0.76
C VAL A 153 -28.23 -9.55 0.59
N LEU A 154 -29.16 -8.76 0.06
CA LEU A 154 -30.55 -9.15 -0.21
C LEU A 154 -30.75 -9.38 -1.71
N ASP A 155 -31.57 -10.37 -2.07
CA ASP A 155 -32.09 -10.48 -3.43
C ASP A 155 -33.31 -9.57 -3.66
N ALA A 156 -33.75 -9.44 -4.91
CA ALA A 156 -34.91 -8.62 -5.28
C ALA A 156 -36.27 -9.10 -4.68
N ARG A 157 -36.27 -10.15 -3.86
CA ARG A 157 -37.43 -10.63 -3.09
C ARG A 157 -37.20 -10.57 -1.57
N GLY A 158 -36.18 -9.83 -1.11
CA GLY A 158 -35.87 -9.63 0.31
C GLY A 158 -35.28 -10.85 1.02
N ARG A 159 -34.72 -11.83 0.28
CA ARG A 159 -34.09 -13.02 0.86
C ARG A 159 -32.58 -12.83 0.96
N ILE A 160 -31.97 -13.33 2.03
CA ILE A 160 -30.54 -13.11 2.28
C ILE A 160 -29.66 -14.00 1.41
N LYS A 161 -28.51 -13.46 1.04
CA LYS A 161 -27.36 -14.15 0.43
C LYS A 161 -26.13 -13.82 1.26
N LEU A 162 -25.59 -14.82 1.94
CA LEU A 162 -24.27 -14.73 2.57
C LEU A 162 -23.19 -14.70 1.47
N ILE A 163 -22.37 -13.66 1.48
CA ILE A 163 -21.27 -13.41 0.53
C ILE A 163 -19.90 -13.43 1.22
N ASP A 164 -18.85 -13.15 0.44
CA ASP A 164 -17.43 -13.09 0.80
C ASP A 164 -16.91 -14.13 1.80
N PHE A 165 -16.76 -15.36 1.32
CA PHE A 165 -16.04 -16.42 2.01
C PHE A 165 -14.50 -16.23 1.96
N GLY A 166 -14.01 -14.99 1.77
CA GLY A 166 -12.60 -14.66 1.63
C GLY A 166 -11.75 -14.95 2.89
N ALA A 167 -12.35 -14.88 4.07
CA ALA A 167 -11.74 -15.26 5.35
C ALA A 167 -12.06 -16.71 5.77
N ALA A 168 -13.04 -17.34 5.13
CA ALA A 168 -13.62 -18.61 5.58
C ALA A 168 -12.62 -19.77 5.54
N THR A 169 -12.79 -20.74 6.46
CA THR A 169 -11.88 -21.88 6.56
C THR A 169 -12.57 -23.19 6.85
N ARG A 170 -11.88 -24.31 6.56
CA ARG A 170 -12.31 -25.66 6.93
C ARG A 170 -11.82 -25.98 8.34
N PHE A 171 -12.71 -26.45 9.20
CA PHE A 171 -12.40 -26.94 10.54
C PHE A 171 -12.68 -28.44 10.68
N ARG A 172 -12.00 -29.09 11.62
CA ARG A 172 -12.35 -30.42 12.13
C ARG A 172 -12.89 -30.30 13.56
N ALA A 173 -13.75 -31.22 13.98
CA ALA A 173 -14.25 -31.24 15.35
C ALA A 173 -13.07 -31.28 16.35
N ARG A 174 -13.12 -30.46 17.42
CA ARG A 174 -12.05 -30.26 18.42
C ARG A 174 -10.73 -29.68 17.88
N GLN A 175 -10.66 -29.26 16.60
CA GLN A 175 -9.51 -28.51 16.10
C GLN A 175 -9.53 -27.10 16.68
N LYS A 176 -8.53 -26.78 17.50
CA LYS A 176 -8.31 -25.42 17.97
C LYS A 176 -7.55 -24.58 16.95
N LEU A 177 -7.75 -23.27 17.00
CA LEU A 177 -7.22 -22.28 16.07
C LEU A 177 -6.65 -21.10 16.88
N ARG A 178 -5.56 -20.48 16.39
CA ARG A 178 -4.83 -19.36 17.02
C ARG A 178 -4.65 -18.17 16.04
N ARG A 179 -5.68 -17.88 15.23
CA ARG A 179 -5.60 -16.85 14.19
C ARG A 179 -6.47 -15.65 14.57
N PHE A 180 -6.03 -14.45 14.21
CA PHE A 180 -6.82 -13.23 14.32
C PHE A 180 -7.36 -12.87 12.94
N TRP A 181 -8.69 -12.89 12.77
CA TRP A 181 -9.44 -12.49 11.57
C TRP A 181 -10.83 -12.01 11.99
N GLY A 182 -11.43 -11.16 11.18
CA GLY A 182 -12.79 -10.63 11.36
C GLY A 182 -12.79 -9.13 11.69
N THR A 183 -13.90 -8.46 11.37
CA THR A 183 -14.05 -7.01 11.54
C THR A 183 -14.33 -6.63 13.00
N VAL A 184 -13.60 -5.64 13.54
CA VAL A 184 -13.43 -5.39 15.00
C VAL A 184 -14.71 -5.48 15.86
N PRO A 185 -15.84 -4.81 15.55
CA PRO A 185 -17.04 -4.86 16.41
C PRO A 185 -17.72 -6.23 16.50
N TYR A 186 -17.40 -7.14 15.57
CA TYR A 186 -17.97 -8.48 15.45
C TYR A 186 -17.05 -9.59 15.98
N LEU A 187 -15.84 -9.23 16.43
CA LEU A 187 -14.86 -10.16 17.01
C LEU A 187 -15.35 -10.75 18.34
N ALA A 188 -15.05 -12.04 18.56
CA ALA A 188 -15.31 -12.72 19.82
C ALA A 188 -14.16 -12.51 20.84
N PRO A 189 -14.43 -12.48 22.16
CA PRO A 189 -13.41 -12.22 23.20
C PRO A 189 -12.19 -13.14 23.11
N GLU A 190 -12.39 -14.43 22.85
CA GLU A 190 -11.32 -15.43 22.75
C GLU A 190 -10.39 -15.21 21.54
N THR A 191 -10.89 -14.57 20.47
CA THR A 191 -10.08 -14.18 19.31
C THR A 191 -9.17 -12.99 19.66
N ILE A 192 -9.68 -12.03 20.44
CA ILE A 192 -8.94 -10.85 20.92
C ILE A 192 -7.87 -11.25 21.93
N LEU A 193 -8.20 -12.16 22.85
CA LEU A 193 -7.28 -12.68 23.88
C LEU A 193 -6.22 -13.65 23.33
N GLN A 194 -6.22 -13.93 22.01
CA GLN A 194 -5.33 -14.88 21.33
C GLN A 194 -5.34 -16.30 21.93
N GLU A 195 -6.46 -16.70 22.56
CA GLU A 195 -6.63 -18.03 23.12
C GLU A 195 -6.77 -19.09 22.02
N GLU A 196 -6.61 -20.37 22.38
CA GLU A 196 -6.85 -21.47 21.46
C GLU A 196 -8.35 -21.80 21.38
N TYR A 197 -9.05 -21.27 20.37
CA TYR A 197 -10.51 -21.37 20.25
C TYR A 197 -10.97 -22.40 19.21
N GLU A 198 -12.22 -22.88 19.33
CA GLU A 198 -12.90 -23.63 18.28
C GLU A 198 -13.63 -22.65 17.35
N GLY A 199 -13.62 -22.90 16.04
CA GLY A 199 -14.11 -21.93 15.05
C GLY A 199 -15.62 -21.59 15.13
N PRO A 200 -16.55 -22.56 15.13
CA PRO A 200 -17.98 -22.26 15.03
C PRO A 200 -18.55 -21.33 16.13
N PRO A 201 -18.15 -21.42 17.42
CA PRO A 201 -18.54 -20.45 18.45
C PRO A 201 -18.21 -18.98 18.16
N VAL A 202 -17.21 -18.68 17.31
CA VAL A 202 -16.87 -17.30 16.90
C VAL A 202 -17.97 -16.74 16.00
N ASP A 203 -18.38 -17.47 14.96
CA ASP A 203 -19.51 -17.10 14.10
C ASP A 203 -20.80 -16.86 14.93
N ILE A 204 -21.02 -17.64 15.99
CA ILE A 204 -22.18 -17.45 16.90
C ILE A 204 -22.11 -16.11 17.65
N TRP A 205 -20.93 -15.65 18.06
CA TRP A 205 -20.78 -14.34 18.70
C TRP A 205 -21.14 -13.22 17.72
N SER A 206 -20.61 -13.28 16.49
CA SER A 206 -20.90 -12.31 15.44
C SER A 206 -22.40 -12.30 15.07
N LEU A 207 -23.07 -13.45 15.05
CA LEU A 207 -24.54 -13.53 14.96
C LEU A 207 -25.26 -12.84 16.12
N GLY A 208 -24.69 -12.87 17.33
CA GLY A 208 -25.16 -12.11 18.49
C GLY A 208 -25.10 -10.60 18.29
N VAL A 209 -23.98 -10.11 17.71
CA VAL A 209 -23.78 -8.70 17.35
C VAL A 209 -24.74 -8.26 16.24
N ILE A 210 -24.89 -9.08 15.19
CA ILE A 210 -25.81 -8.82 14.07
C ILE A 210 -27.27 -8.77 14.55
N LEU A 211 -27.72 -9.71 15.39
CA LEU A 211 -29.09 -9.70 15.91
C LEU A 211 -29.37 -8.48 16.81
N TYR A 212 -28.37 -8.04 17.58
CA TYR A 212 -28.48 -6.80 18.34
C TYR A 212 -28.69 -5.61 17.38
N PHE A 213 -27.78 -5.43 16.41
CA PHE A 213 -27.83 -4.35 15.44
C PHE A 213 -29.14 -4.29 14.64
N MET A 214 -29.65 -5.44 14.18
CA MET A 214 -30.93 -5.54 13.47
C MET A 214 -32.15 -5.09 14.30
N LEU A 215 -32.06 -5.09 15.63
CA LEU A 215 -33.16 -4.77 16.55
C LEU A 215 -32.98 -3.44 17.31
N THR A 216 -31.80 -2.81 17.25
CA THR A 216 -31.49 -1.55 17.96
C THR A 216 -30.86 -0.47 17.06
N HIS A 217 -30.61 -0.78 15.79
CA HIS A 217 -29.97 0.09 14.78
C HIS A 217 -28.60 0.66 15.23
N THR A 218 -27.97 -0.01 16.20
CA THR A 218 -26.75 0.39 16.91
C THR A 218 -25.93 -0.85 17.25
N LEU A 219 -24.60 -0.74 17.36
CA LEU A 219 -23.76 -1.88 17.76
C LEU A 219 -23.71 -2.03 19.29
N PRO A 220 -23.54 -3.26 19.83
CA PRO A 220 -23.52 -3.49 21.28
C PRO A 220 -22.23 -3.01 21.96
N PHE A 221 -21.13 -2.94 21.20
CA PHE A 221 -19.82 -2.48 21.66
C PHE A 221 -19.39 -1.29 20.81
N MET A 222 -19.43 -0.09 21.38
CA MET A 222 -19.08 1.18 20.71
C MET A 222 -18.29 2.06 21.66
N ALA A 223 -17.19 2.64 21.18
CA ALA A 223 -16.36 3.58 21.91
C ALA A 223 -15.55 4.47 20.94
N PRO A 224 -15.01 5.63 21.37
CA PRO A 224 -14.27 6.54 20.49
C PRO A 224 -12.91 6.03 19.97
N SER A 225 -12.50 4.80 20.27
CA SER A 225 -11.30 4.19 19.69
C SER A 225 -11.36 2.67 19.71
N SER A 226 -10.75 2.03 18.71
CA SER A 226 -10.74 0.57 18.52
C SER A 226 -10.25 -0.18 19.76
N ARG A 227 -9.23 0.35 20.46
CA ARG A 227 -8.75 -0.21 21.74
C ARG A 227 -9.82 -0.26 22.83
N LYS A 228 -10.67 0.76 22.94
CA LYS A 228 -11.79 0.78 23.89
C LYS A 228 -12.95 -0.13 23.45
N VAL A 229 -13.16 -0.31 22.14
CA VAL A 229 -14.13 -1.30 21.62
C VAL A 229 -13.69 -2.72 21.99
N LEU A 230 -12.41 -3.05 21.80
CA LEU A 230 -11.83 -4.34 22.20
C LEU A 230 -11.97 -4.58 23.73
N GLU A 231 -11.74 -3.54 24.55
CA GLU A 231 -11.95 -3.61 26.01
C GLU A 231 -13.42 -3.91 26.37
N LEU A 232 -14.39 -3.24 25.73
CA LEU A 232 -15.82 -3.49 25.94
C LEU A 232 -16.24 -4.90 25.52
N ILE A 233 -15.66 -5.46 24.44
CA ILE A 233 -15.89 -6.83 24.01
C ILE A 233 -15.35 -7.82 25.05
N VAL A 234 -14.08 -7.69 25.45
CA VAL A 234 -13.42 -8.59 26.42
C VAL A 234 -14.13 -8.57 27.78
N LEU A 235 -14.52 -7.38 28.27
CA LEU A 235 -15.32 -7.23 29.50
C LEU A 235 -16.80 -7.56 29.28
N THR A 236 -17.24 -7.78 28.03
CA THR A 236 -18.63 -8.03 27.60
C THR A 236 -19.62 -6.98 28.19
N ARG A 237 -19.19 -5.72 28.16
CA ARG A 237 -19.94 -4.56 28.67
C ARG A 237 -20.82 -3.97 27.59
N TYR A 238 -22.08 -4.42 27.55
CA TYR A 238 -23.15 -3.87 26.72
C TYR A 238 -24.48 -3.91 27.48
N ASN A 239 -25.46 -3.12 27.05
CA ASN A 239 -26.83 -3.16 27.56
C ASN A 239 -27.80 -3.48 26.41
N VAL A 240 -28.90 -4.17 26.68
CA VAL A 240 -29.95 -4.44 25.66
C VAL A 240 -31.21 -3.65 26.04
N PRO A 241 -31.61 -2.64 25.22
CA PRO A 241 -32.70 -1.72 25.52
C PRO A 241 -34.01 -2.37 25.96
N LEU A 242 -34.80 -1.64 26.76
CA LEU A 242 -36.09 -2.15 27.24
C LEU A 242 -37.10 -2.44 26.12
N SER A 243 -36.99 -1.73 24.99
CA SER A 243 -37.76 -1.97 23.76
C SER A 243 -37.51 -3.33 23.10
N VAL A 244 -36.32 -3.93 23.27
CA VAL A 244 -35.99 -5.22 22.63
C VAL A 244 -36.75 -6.36 23.33
N PRO A 245 -37.58 -7.15 22.62
CA PRO A 245 -38.43 -8.18 23.21
C PRO A 245 -37.69 -9.14 24.13
N VAL A 246 -38.32 -9.56 25.23
CA VAL A 246 -37.71 -10.43 26.26
C VAL A 246 -37.16 -11.74 25.64
N LYS A 247 -37.85 -12.31 24.65
CA LYS A 247 -37.38 -13.51 23.91
C LYS A 247 -36.11 -13.22 23.09
N ALA A 248 -36.07 -12.12 22.34
CA ALA A 248 -34.91 -11.71 21.56
C ALA A 248 -33.71 -11.38 22.47
N ARG A 249 -33.94 -10.62 23.54
CA ARG A 249 -32.95 -10.25 24.55
C ARG A 249 -32.32 -11.47 25.23
N ARG A 250 -33.11 -12.51 25.52
CA ARG A 250 -32.60 -13.80 26.03
C ARG A 250 -31.74 -14.54 24.99
N LEU A 251 -32.04 -14.42 23.70
CA LEU A 251 -31.25 -15.02 22.63
C LEU A 251 -29.90 -14.28 22.45
N ILE A 252 -29.92 -12.95 22.35
CA ILE A 252 -28.72 -12.10 22.26
C ILE A 252 -27.75 -12.43 23.40
N ARG A 253 -28.22 -12.45 24.65
CA ARG A 253 -27.39 -12.76 25.83
C ARG A 253 -26.78 -14.18 25.80
N ARG A 254 -27.43 -15.15 25.15
CA ARG A 254 -26.88 -16.51 24.99
C ARG A 254 -25.81 -16.59 23.89
N MET A 255 -25.93 -15.79 22.84
CA MET A 255 -24.91 -15.69 21.79
C MET A 255 -23.69 -14.89 22.28
N LEU A 256 -23.93 -13.72 22.86
CA LEU A 256 -22.93 -12.85 23.49
C LEU A 256 -22.58 -13.31 24.92
N THR A 257 -22.26 -14.60 25.07
CA THR A 257 -21.74 -15.19 26.31
C THR A 257 -20.23 -15.38 26.17
N VAL A 258 -19.43 -14.85 27.12
CA VAL A 258 -17.95 -14.90 27.11
C VAL A 258 -17.43 -16.30 26.80
N GLN A 259 -17.78 -17.29 27.63
CA GLN A 259 -17.26 -18.66 27.52
C GLN A 259 -17.81 -19.35 26.24
N PRO A 260 -16.97 -19.65 25.22
CA PRO A 260 -17.47 -20.04 23.90
C PRO A 260 -18.29 -21.34 23.93
N LYS A 261 -17.91 -22.29 24.79
CA LYS A 261 -18.61 -23.57 25.00
C LYS A 261 -20.01 -23.45 25.62
N LYS A 262 -20.42 -22.26 26.09
CA LYS A 262 -21.78 -21.98 26.60
C LYS A 262 -22.67 -21.29 25.56
N ARG A 263 -22.13 -20.85 24.41
CA ARG A 263 -22.91 -20.29 23.31
C ARG A 263 -23.73 -21.39 22.63
N PRO A 264 -24.97 -21.11 22.18
CA PRO A 264 -25.79 -22.09 21.47
C PRO A 264 -25.29 -22.33 20.05
N THR A 265 -25.40 -23.55 19.53
CA THR A 265 -25.09 -23.82 18.11
C THR A 265 -26.15 -23.20 17.19
N ALA A 266 -25.84 -22.98 15.90
CA ALA A 266 -26.81 -22.48 14.91
C ALA A 266 -28.11 -23.31 14.88
N LYS A 267 -28.00 -24.64 15.04
CA LYS A 267 -29.13 -25.58 15.16
C LYS A 267 -29.97 -25.39 16.43
N GLN A 268 -29.36 -24.98 17.55
CA GLN A 268 -30.07 -24.62 18.78
C GLN A 268 -30.69 -23.21 18.70
N ILE A 269 -30.10 -22.31 17.92
CA ILE A 269 -30.63 -20.96 17.66
C ILE A 269 -31.88 -21.05 16.78
N SER A 270 -31.86 -21.84 15.69
CA SER A 270 -33.02 -22.02 14.81
C SER A 270 -34.26 -22.61 15.51
N GLN A 271 -34.04 -23.37 16.60
CA GLN A 271 -35.10 -23.91 17.47
C GLN A 271 -35.59 -22.93 18.54
N HIS A 272 -35.04 -21.72 18.64
CA HIS A 272 -35.36 -20.79 19.73
C HIS A 272 -36.76 -20.17 19.59
N LEU A 273 -37.48 -20.03 20.72
CA LEU A 273 -38.84 -19.49 20.82
C LEU A 273 -39.08 -18.10 20.21
N TRP A 274 -38.01 -17.34 19.93
CA TRP A 274 -38.10 -16.08 19.20
C TRP A 274 -38.15 -16.28 17.67
N LEU A 275 -37.40 -17.24 17.13
CA LEU A 275 -37.30 -17.51 15.69
C LEU A 275 -38.45 -18.38 15.15
N LYS A 276 -39.08 -19.17 16.02
CA LYS A 276 -40.29 -19.95 15.71
C LYS A 276 -41.59 -19.12 15.72
N GLN A 277 -41.55 -17.85 16.13
CA GLN A 277 -42.75 -17.01 16.20
C GLN A 277 -43.12 -16.52 14.80
N GLY A 278 -44.30 -16.91 14.30
CA GLY A 278 -44.69 -16.73 12.89
C GLY A 278 -43.99 -17.76 12.00
N GLU A 279 -44.38 -19.03 12.13
CA GLU A 279 -43.84 -20.16 11.36
C GLU A 279 -44.67 -20.53 10.11
N ASP A 280 -45.81 -19.87 9.86
CA ASP A 280 -46.64 -20.12 8.66
C ASP A 280 -45.88 -19.87 7.35
N ASP A 281 -45.00 -18.85 7.30
CA ASP A 281 -44.03 -18.62 6.22
C ASP A 281 -42.73 -19.44 6.44
N SER A 282 -42.82 -20.75 6.67
CA SER A 282 -41.62 -21.59 6.72
C SER A 282 -41.02 -21.74 5.31
N PRO A 283 -39.74 -21.36 5.06
CA PRO A 283 -39.11 -21.65 3.79
C PRO A 283 -39.02 -23.18 3.59
N PRO A 284 -39.25 -23.70 2.37
CA PRO A 284 -39.30 -25.13 2.14
C PRO A 284 -37.96 -25.81 2.47
N PRO A 285 -37.97 -27.08 2.92
CA PRO A 285 -36.76 -27.80 3.28
C PRO A 285 -35.77 -27.85 2.11
N TRP A 286 -34.49 -27.69 2.45
CA TRP A 286 -33.39 -27.43 1.52
C TRP A 286 -33.32 -28.45 0.38
N ARG A 287 -33.32 -27.96 -0.87
CA ARG A 287 -33.11 -28.77 -2.08
C ARG A 287 -31.78 -28.38 -2.72
N GLU A 288 -31.08 -29.35 -3.30
CA GLU A 288 -29.82 -29.14 -4.04
C GLU A 288 -29.99 -28.06 -5.13
N VAL A 289 -29.19 -26.98 -5.06
CA VAL A 289 -29.27 -25.83 -5.96
C VAL A 289 -28.56 -26.12 -7.28
N VAL A 290 -27.49 -26.93 -7.24
CA VAL A 290 -26.86 -27.59 -8.42
C VAL A 290 -27.57 -28.94 -8.69
N PRO A 291 -28.04 -29.22 -9.92
CA PRO A 291 -28.68 -30.48 -10.26
C PRO A 291 -27.68 -31.53 -10.79
N LYS A 292 -27.89 -32.81 -10.45
CA LYS A 292 -27.08 -33.94 -10.98
C LYS A 292 -27.38 -34.27 -12.46
N HIS A 293 -28.54 -33.85 -12.95
CA HIS A 293 -28.93 -33.89 -14.35
C HIS A 293 -29.51 -32.52 -14.73
N PRO A 294 -29.01 -31.84 -15.78
CA PRO A 294 -29.62 -30.62 -16.27
C PRO A 294 -31.03 -30.89 -16.84
N ASP A 295 -31.87 -29.86 -16.76
CA ASP A 295 -33.22 -29.84 -17.33
C ASP A 295 -33.12 -29.95 -18.88
N PRO A 296 -33.84 -30.85 -19.55
CA PRO A 296 -33.81 -31.00 -21.00
C PRO A 296 -34.07 -29.69 -21.76
N GLU A 297 -34.96 -28.82 -21.26
CA GLU A 297 -35.22 -27.52 -21.88
C GLU A 297 -33.98 -26.61 -21.79
N ILE A 298 -33.23 -26.68 -20.68
CA ILE A 298 -31.97 -25.93 -20.53
C ILE A 298 -30.88 -26.52 -21.43
N LEU A 299 -30.83 -27.84 -21.63
CA LEU A 299 -29.93 -28.48 -22.60
C LEU A 299 -30.20 -28.03 -24.04
N THR A 300 -31.46 -27.85 -24.44
CA THR A 300 -31.78 -27.27 -25.76
C THR A 300 -31.27 -25.84 -25.89
N LEU A 301 -31.52 -24.99 -24.89
CA LEU A 301 -31.02 -23.60 -24.90
C LEU A 301 -29.48 -23.52 -24.91
N LEU A 302 -28.80 -24.45 -24.25
CA LEU A 302 -27.34 -24.56 -24.29
C LEU A 302 -26.81 -24.98 -25.67
N LEU A 303 -27.50 -25.91 -26.34
CA LEU A 303 -27.18 -26.31 -27.71
C LEU A 303 -27.37 -25.14 -28.70
N ASP A 304 -28.43 -24.35 -28.54
CA ASP A 304 -28.67 -23.14 -29.33
C ASP A 304 -27.61 -22.05 -29.10
N MET A 305 -26.96 -22.03 -27.93
CA MET A 305 -25.78 -21.20 -27.61
C MET A 305 -24.45 -21.80 -28.10
N GLY A 306 -24.46 -23.00 -28.70
CA GLY A 306 -23.26 -23.69 -29.19
C GLY A 306 -22.53 -24.57 -28.16
N TRP A 307 -23.09 -24.78 -26.96
CA TRP A 307 -22.51 -25.69 -25.96
C TRP A 307 -22.91 -27.14 -26.20
N GLU A 308 -21.94 -28.06 -26.20
CA GLU A 308 -22.23 -29.49 -26.32
C GLU A 308 -22.96 -30.01 -25.05
N PRO A 309 -24.20 -30.55 -25.16
CA PRO A 309 -24.98 -31.01 -24.01
C PRO A 309 -24.27 -32.04 -23.14
N TYR A 310 -23.50 -32.94 -23.76
CA TYR A 310 -22.76 -34.00 -23.07
C TYR A 310 -21.60 -33.44 -22.22
N GLN A 311 -20.83 -32.48 -22.75
CA GLN A 311 -19.78 -31.81 -21.97
C GLN A 311 -20.38 -31.01 -20.82
N THR A 312 -21.49 -30.31 -21.05
CA THR A 312 -22.19 -29.55 -20.00
C THR A 312 -22.65 -30.47 -18.86
N TRP A 313 -23.20 -31.65 -19.19
CA TRP A 313 -23.54 -32.67 -18.20
C TRP A 313 -22.31 -33.21 -17.45
N LEU A 314 -21.22 -33.54 -18.15
CA LEU A 314 -19.97 -33.99 -17.51
C LEU A 314 -19.39 -32.92 -16.57
N SER A 315 -19.41 -31.65 -16.96
CA SER A 315 -18.88 -30.55 -16.15
C SER A 315 -19.74 -30.24 -14.92
N LEU A 316 -21.07 -30.39 -15.01
CA LEU A 316 -21.97 -30.38 -13.85
C LEU A 316 -21.69 -31.56 -12.90
N LEU A 317 -21.60 -32.78 -13.44
CA LEU A 317 -21.37 -34.01 -12.67
C LEU A 317 -20.02 -33.97 -11.93
N GLN A 318 -18.99 -33.45 -12.58
CA GLN A 318 -17.64 -33.31 -12.02
C GLN A 318 -17.43 -32.01 -11.23
N ARG A 319 -18.43 -31.12 -11.16
CA ARG A 319 -18.39 -29.77 -10.57
C ARG A 319 -17.14 -28.98 -10.98
N LYS A 320 -16.91 -28.83 -12.29
CA LYS A 320 -15.70 -28.16 -12.84
C LYS A 320 -15.66 -26.64 -12.66
N PHE A 321 -16.81 -25.97 -12.58
CA PHE A 321 -16.94 -24.49 -12.59
C PHE A 321 -16.30 -23.86 -13.84
N ASP A 322 -16.53 -24.47 -15.00
CA ASP A 322 -16.16 -23.99 -16.33
C ASP A 322 -17.35 -23.28 -17.03
N ALA A 323 -17.12 -22.69 -18.21
CA ALA A 323 -18.14 -21.94 -18.95
C ALA A 323 -19.42 -22.73 -19.33
N PRO A 324 -19.36 -24.03 -19.73
CA PRO A 324 -20.56 -24.85 -19.89
C PRO A 324 -21.38 -24.98 -18.60
N MET A 325 -20.72 -25.28 -17.47
CA MET A 325 -21.38 -25.38 -16.17
C MET A 325 -21.96 -24.02 -15.73
N ALA A 326 -21.21 -22.94 -15.89
CA ALA A 326 -21.64 -21.59 -15.55
C ALA A 326 -22.88 -21.16 -16.34
N THR A 327 -22.86 -21.32 -17.66
CA THR A 327 -24.01 -21.01 -18.54
C THR A 327 -25.25 -21.78 -18.11
N CYS A 328 -25.13 -23.08 -17.84
CA CYS A 328 -26.25 -23.90 -17.39
C CYS A 328 -26.85 -23.42 -16.05
N LEU A 329 -26.00 -23.02 -15.10
CA LEU A 329 -26.44 -22.54 -13.79
C LEU A 329 -27.08 -21.14 -13.89
N ILE A 330 -26.54 -20.26 -14.71
CA ILE A 330 -27.06 -18.91 -14.98
C ILE A 330 -28.44 -18.98 -15.65
N VAL A 331 -28.61 -19.80 -16.70
CA VAL A 331 -29.92 -20.00 -17.36
C VAL A 331 -30.93 -20.62 -16.38
N ARG A 332 -30.51 -21.60 -15.56
CA ARG A 332 -31.37 -22.15 -14.49
C ARG A 332 -31.78 -21.09 -13.48
N HIS A 333 -30.91 -20.12 -13.19
CA HIS A 333 -31.19 -19.01 -12.27
C HIS A 333 -32.20 -18.02 -12.85
N GLN A 334 -32.02 -17.56 -14.10
CA GLN A 334 -32.99 -16.72 -14.81
C GLN A 334 -34.38 -17.36 -14.86
N LYS A 335 -34.46 -18.64 -15.27
CA LYS A 335 -35.70 -19.44 -15.31
C LYS A 335 -36.39 -19.54 -13.93
N ARG A 336 -35.63 -19.63 -12.84
CA ARG A 336 -36.15 -19.61 -11.44
C ARG A 336 -36.61 -18.23 -10.98
N GLN A 337 -36.02 -17.14 -11.48
CA GLN A 337 -36.46 -15.79 -11.16
C GLN A 337 -37.74 -15.39 -11.89
N GLY A 338 -38.07 -16.04 -13.01
CA GLY A 338 -39.17 -15.64 -13.89
C GLY A 338 -38.76 -14.58 -14.92
N VAL A 339 -37.46 -14.33 -15.06
CA VAL A 339 -36.91 -13.45 -16.11
C VAL A 339 -36.92 -14.24 -17.42
N GLY A 340 -37.60 -13.71 -18.45
CA GLY A 340 -37.59 -14.31 -19.77
C GLY A 340 -36.18 -14.33 -20.35
N CYS A 341 -35.74 -15.46 -20.90
CA CYS A 341 -34.44 -15.58 -21.56
C CYS A 341 -34.46 -14.81 -22.89
N VAL A 342 -34.01 -13.55 -22.86
CA VAL A 342 -33.86 -12.71 -24.06
C VAL A 342 -32.50 -13.02 -24.69
N PHE A 343 -32.51 -13.82 -25.76
CA PHE A 343 -31.30 -14.21 -26.48
C PHE A 343 -30.84 -13.11 -27.45
N PRO A 344 -29.59 -12.64 -27.39
CA PRO A 344 -28.99 -11.81 -28.43
C PRO A 344 -28.86 -12.64 -29.72
N ARG A 345 -29.76 -12.44 -30.68
CA ARG A 345 -29.57 -12.97 -32.04
C ARG A 345 -28.41 -12.21 -32.69
N SER A 346 -27.27 -12.88 -32.83
CA SER A 346 -25.97 -12.41 -33.36
C SER A 346 -24.95 -11.94 -32.32
N LEU A 347 -24.24 -12.90 -31.71
CA LEU A 347 -22.83 -12.77 -31.34
C LEU A 347 -22.08 -14.01 -31.86
N CYS A 348 -21.24 -13.85 -32.87
CA CYS A 348 -20.35 -14.91 -33.33
C CYS A 348 -19.06 -14.86 -32.50
N LEU A 349 -18.78 -15.92 -31.73
CA LEU A 349 -17.50 -16.07 -31.04
C LEU A 349 -16.35 -16.15 -32.06
N PRO A 350 -15.29 -15.34 -31.95
CA PRO A 350 -14.17 -15.34 -32.89
C PRO A 350 -13.26 -16.56 -32.63
N GLY A 351 -13.51 -17.67 -33.33
CA GLY A 351 -12.62 -18.84 -33.28
C GLY A 351 -13.19 -20.18 -33.76
N LEU A 352 -14.51 -20.30 -33.93
CA LEU A 352 -15.14 -21.55 -34.40
C LEU A 352 -15.70 -21.38 -35.82
N SER A 353 -15.21 -22.21 -36.75
CA SER A 353 -15.72 -22.26 -38.13
C SER A 353 -17.18 -22.75 -38.15
N PRO A 354 -18.09 -22.12 -38.91
CA PRO A 354 -19.48 -22.54 -38.96
C PRO A 354 -19.60 -23.89 -39.67
N HIS A 355 -20.18 -24.89 -39.00
CA HIS A 355 -20.65 -26.09 -39.67
C HIS A 355 -21.77 -25.71 -40.68
N PRO A 356 -21.78 -26.27 -41.90
CA PRO A 356 -22.72 -25.87 -42.94
C PRO A 356 -24.15 -26.26 -42.59
N ARG A 357 -25.09 -25.31 -42.70
CA ARG A 357 -26.53 -25.58 -42.60
C ARG A 357 -27.02 -26.33 -43.84
N VAL A 358 -27.72 -27.44 -43.64
CA VAL A 358 -28.35 -28.22 -44.72
C VAL A 358 -29.85 -27.90 -44.80
N THR A 359 -30.20 -27.06 -45.77
CA THR A 359 -31.56 -26.66 -46.19
C THR A 359 -31.42 -26.17 -47.65
N HIS A 360 -32.13 -26.61 -48.69
CA HIS A 360 -33.40 -27.36 -48.90
C HIS A 360 -33.27 -28.18 -50.22
N LEU A 361 -34.15 -29.06 -50.74
CA LEU A 361 -35.50 -29.65 -50.44
C LEU A 361 -35.49 -31.06 -51.16
N PRO A 362 -36.55 -31.74 -51.71
CA PRO A 362 -38.00 -31.53 -51.76
C PRO A 362 -38.80 -32.55 -50.88
N ALA A 363 -40.10 -32.75 -51.15
CA ALA A 363 -41.06 -33.22 -50.14
C ALA A 363 -42.00 -34.38 -50.57
N PHE A 364 -42.37 -35.22 -49.58
CA PHE A 364 -43.54 -36.14 -49.51
C PHE A 364 -43.66 -37.26 -50.57
N PRO A 365 -44.52 -38.30 -50.37
CA PRO A 365 -45.43 -38.66 -49.25
C PRO A 365 -44.80 -39.73 -48.31
N GLY A 366 -45.45 -40.43 -47.38
CA GLY A 366 -46.83 -40.52 -46.89
C GLY A 366 -46.95 -41.69 -45.87
N LEU A 367 -47.96 -41.70 -44.99
CA LEU A 367 -48.12 -42.70 -43.92
C LEU A 367 -48.57 -44.09 -44.43
N PRO A 368 -48.25 -45.15 -43.67
CA PRO A 368 -49.30 -46.06 -43.19
C PRO A 368 -49.39 -46.14 -41.65
N ARG A 369 -50.51 -46.66 -41.12
CA ARG A 369 -50.86 -46.71 -39.68
C ARG A 369 -51.15 -48.15 -39.19
N ARG A 370 -50.47 -48.54 -38.09
CA ARG A 370 -50.86 -49.65 -37.16
C ARG A 370 -50.83 -51.08 -37.82
N SER A 371 -50.93 -52.21 -37.10
CA SER A 371 -51.29 -52.45 -35.68
C SER A 371 -50.71 -53.76 -35.09
N LYS A 372 -50.66 -53.83 -33.74
CA LYS A 372 -50.77 -55.04 -32.88
C LYS A 372 -49.80 -56.23 -33.09
N SER A 373 -48.79 -56.32 -32.24
CA SER A 373 -48.55 -57.53 -31.41
C SER A 373 -47.66 -57.18 -30.21
N GLU A 374 -48.04 -57.65 -29.02
CA GLU A 374 -47.30 -57.57 -27.75
C GLU A 374 -47.41 -58.98 -27.13
N PRO A 375 -46.45 -59.45 -26.28
CA PRO A 375 -46.52 -59.05 -24.86
C PRO A 375 -45.19 -58.96 -24.08
N ALA A 376 -45.22 -58.12 -23.05
CA ALA A 376 -44.72 -58.32 -21.67
C ALA A 376 -43.23 -58.63 -21.31
N LEU A 377 -42.63 -57.67 -20.59
CA LEU A 377 -41.95 -57.77 -19.27
C LEU A 377 -40.78 -58.76 -19.03
N HIS A 378 -39.60 -58.25 -18.62
CA HIS A 378 -39.14 -58.18 -17.21
C HIS A 378 -37.71 -57.58 -17.07
N LEU A 379 -37.17 -57.49 -15.84
CA LEU A 379 -35.98 -56.68 -15.44
C LEU A 379 -34.81 -57.51 -14.84
N CYS A 380 -33.58 -57.26 -15.32
CA CYS A 380 -32.29 -57.41 -14.59
C CYS A 380 -31.90 -58.83 -14.08
N PRO A 381 -30.71 -59.09 -13.46
CA PRO A 381 -29.52 -58.24 -13.19
C PRO A 381 -28.16 -58.83 -13.68
N TRP A 382 -27.03 -58.36 -13.13
CA TRP A 382 -25.64 -58.86 -13.34
C TRP A 382 -25.33 -60.22 -12.68
N PRO A 383 -24.18 -60.84 -13.03
CA PRO A 383 -23.29 -61.51 -12.06
C PRO A 383 -21.80 -61.09 -12.14
N CYS A 384 -20.97 -61.55 -11.19
CA CYS A 384 -19.52 -61.28 -11.08
C CYS A 384 -18.67 -62.56 -10.91
N GLU A 385 -17.36 -62.46 -11.24
CA GLU A 385 -16.26 -63.39 -10.84
C GLU A 385 -16.32 -64.85 -11.43
N PRO A 386 -15.26 -65.72 -11.34
CA PRO A 386 -14.17 -65.78 -10.34
C PRO A 386 -12.72 -66.23 -10.74
N GLN A 387 -11.75 -65.86 -9.88
CA GLN A 387 -10.58 -66.64 -9.34
C GLN A 387 -9.36 -67.15 -10.19
N LEU A 388 -8.36 -67.66 -9.45
CA LEU A 388 -6.93 -67.94 -9.73
C LEU A 388 -6.60 -69.40 -10.15
N PRO A 389 -5.38 -69.68 -10.68
CA PRO A 389 -4.46 -70.54 -9.91
C PRO A 389 -2.92 -70.30 -10.04
N LYS A 390 -2.24 -70.32 -8.87
CA LYS A 390 -0.97 -71.00 -8.45
C LYS A 390 0.31 -71.14 -9.33
N GLU A 391 1.44 -70.72 -8.71
CA GLU A 391 2.75 -71.44 -8.47
C GLU A 391 3.53 -72.07 -9.65
N ASP A 392 4.85 -71.86 -9.85
CA ASP A 392 5.95 -72.40 -9.01
C ASP A 392 7.41 -71.89 -9.36
N LYS A 393 8.35 -71.99 -8.39
CA LYS A 393 9.86 -72.06 -8.37
C LYS A 393 10.86 -71.15 -9.19
N GLN A 394 12.08 -71.05 -8.60
CA GLN A 394 13.36 -70.38 -9.03
C GLN A 394 14.35 -71.41 -9.69
N PRO A 395 15.65 -71.14 -10.06
CA PRO A 395 16.54 -69.97 -9.87
C PRO A 395 17.47 -69.55 -11.07
N THR A 396 18.47 -68.70 -10.78
CA THR A 396 19.59 -68.11 -11.59
C THR A 396 20.80 -69.09 -11.80
N PRO A 397 21.98 -68.78 -12.44
CA PRO A 397 22.60 -67.48 -12.81
C PRO A 397 23.52 -67.39 -14.09
N GLU A 398 24.34 -66.32 -14.17
CA GLU A 398 25.66 -66.17 -14.87
C GLU A 398 25.81 -65.74 -16.36
N ALA A 399 27.02 -65.24 -16.70
CA ALA A 399 27.50 -64.63 -17.97
C ALA A 399 29.04 -64.87 -18.11
N PRO A 400 29.76 -64.67 -19.26
CA PRO A 400 30.35 -63.33 -19.61
C PRO A 400 30.90 -63.13 -21.08
N ARG A 401 31.70 -62.05 -21.32
CA ARG A 401 32.78 -61.84 -22.37
C ARG A 401 32.36 -61.57 -23.85
N ARG A 402 33.14 -60.89 -24.74
CA ARG A 402 34.23 -59.85 -24.69
C ARG A 402 34.56 -59.33 -26.14
N ALA A 403 35.48 -58.33 -26.26
CA ALA A 403 36.24 -57.90 -27.48
C ALA A 403 35.52 -56.98 -28.51
N SER A 404 36.18 -56.12 -29.33
CA SER A 404 37.62 -55.72 -29.48
C SER A 404 37.84 -54.30 -30.11
N LEU A 405 39.11 -53.86 -30.11
CA LEU A 405 39.74 -52.58 -30.57
C LEU A 405 39.89 -52.44 -32.12
N PRO A 406 40.40 -51.32 -32.76
CA PRO A 406 41.43 -50.35 -32.31
C PRO A 406 41.22 -48.83 -32.65
N ALA A 407 42.27 -48.00 -32.47
CA ALA A 407 42.34 -46.53 -32.75
C ALA A 407 43.82 -46.04 -32.87
N ILE A 408 44.12 -44.87 -33.50
CA ILE A 408 45.44 -44.18 -33.50
C ILE A 408 45.34 -42.62 -33.59
N PRO A 409 46.30 -41.80 -33.06
CA PRO A 409 46.09 -40.36 -32.71
C PRO A 409 47.19 -39.33 -33.12
N LEU A 410 46.99 -38.02 -32.79
CA LEU A 410 47.95 -36.90 -32.49
C LEU A 410 47.15 -35.60 -32.18
N GLY A 411 47.67 -34.44 -31.69
CA GLY A 411 48.99 -34.04 -31.16
C GLY A 411 49.15 -32.51 -30.89
N PHE A 412 50.12 -32.12 -30.04
CA PHE A 412 50.70 -30.75 -29.76
C PHE A 412 49.88 -29.62 -29.06
N LEU A 413 50.61 -28.67 -28.44
CA LEU A 413 50.22 -27.61 -27.45
C LEU A 413 51.32 -26.50 -27.36
N PRO A 414 51.12 -25.33 -26.68
CA PRO A 414 49.90 -24.57 -26.35
C PRO A 414 49.93 -23.18 -27.08
N PRO A 415 50.26 -21.95 -26.57
CA PRO A 415 50.37 -21.32 -25.21
C PRO A 415 49.56 -19.99 -25.00
N LYS A 416 49.64 -19.41 -23.78
CA LYS A 416 49.39 -18.00 -23.33
C LYS A 416 48.07 -17.25 -23.69
N ASP A 417 47.08 -17.39 -22.80
CA ASP A 417 46.53 -16.36 -21.88
C ASP A 417 46.19 -14.91 -22.33
N PRO A 418 45.22 -14.21 -21.67
CA PRO A 418 44.06 -14.70 -20.87
C PRO A 418 42.72 -14.00 -21.18
N THR A 419 41.58 -14.60 -20.78
CA THR A 419 40.28 -13.93 -20.59
C THR A 419 39.39 -14.77 -19.65
N PRO A 420 38.33 -14.23 -19.01
CA PRO A 420 37.93 -14.66 -17.67
C PRO A 420 37.23 -16.03 -17.60
N SER A 421 37.39 -16.67 -16.44
CA SER A 421 36.90 -18.02 -16.16
C SER A 421 35.37 -18.07 -16.04
N ARG A 422 34.79 -18.92 -16.90
CA ARG A 422 33.39 -19.35 -16.86
C ARG A 422 33.09 -20.11 -15.57
N ALA A 423 32.64 -19.41 -14.52
CA ALA A 423 32.29 -20.01 -13.23
C ALA A 423 31.29 -21.16 -13.41
N THR A 424 31.66 -22.36 -12.97
CA THR A 424 30.87 -23.57 -13.18
C THR A 424 29.69 -23.64 -12.21
N HIS A 425 28.48 -23.80 -12.76
CA HIS A 425 27.28 -24.12 -11.97
C HIS A 425 27.32 -25.57 -11.44
N SER A 426 28.17 -25.82 -10.45
CA SER A 426 28.28 -27.12 -9.73
C SER A 426 28.04 -27.01 -8.23
N ASP A 427 28.48 -25.92 -7.59
CA ASP A 427 28.75 -25.93 -6.15
C ASP A 427 27.59 -25.43 -5.27
N SER A 428 26.55 -24.85 -5.87
CA SER A 428 25.36 -24.30 -5.19
C SER A 428 24.46 -25.34 -4.52
N VAL A 429 24.71 -26.65 -4.73
CA VAL A 429 23.94 -27.76 -4.13
C VAL A 429 24.44 -28.12 -2.72
N SER A 430 25.61 -27.61 -2.31
CA SER A 430 26.28 -27.89 -1.02
C SER A 430 25.46 -27.47 0.21
N TYR A 431 24.85 -26.28 0.18
CA TYR A 431 24.15 -25.64 1.30
C TYR A 431 22.76 -26.22 1.60
N LEU A 432 22.18 -27.02 0.71
CA LEU A 432 20.82 -27.57 0.90
C LEU A 432 20.76 -28.62 2.02
N PRO A 433 19.79 -28.56 2.95
CA PRO A 433 19.45 -29.67 3.84
C PRO A 433 19.37 -31.05 3.17
N LYS A 434 19.75 -32.10 3.91
CA LYS A 434 19.98 -33.46 3.37
C LYS A 434 18.78 -34.01 2.58
N HIS A 435 17.55 -33.70 2.98
CA HIS A 435 16.33 -34.17 2.31
C HIS A 435 16.14 -33.55 0.90
N TRP A 436 16.45 -32.25 0.69
CA TRP A 436 16.35 -31.64 -0.65
C TRP A 436 17.47 -32.12 -1.57
N ARG A 437 18.69 -32.34 -1.04
CA ARG A 437 19.76 -33.04 -1.79
C ARG A 437 19.36 -34.45 -2.21
N MET A 438 18.67 -35.19 -1.35
CA MET A 438 18.13 -36.52 -1.66
C MET A 438 17.04 -36.45 -2.72
N LEU A 439 16.12 -35.48 -2.65
CA LEU A 439 15.07 -35.26 -3.65
C LEU A 439 15.65 -34.97 -5.05
N LEU A 440 16.63 -34.07 -5.14
CA LEU A 440 17.32 -33.76 -6.41
C LEU A 440 18.07 -34.97 -6.98
N ARG A 441 18.70 -35.80 -6.13
CA ARG A 441 19.38 -37.05 -6.56
C ARG A 441 18.40 -38.12 -7.04
N LEU A 442 17.20 -38.20 -6.45
CA LEU A 442 16.14 -39.11 -6.89
C LEU A 442 15.58 -38.68 -8.25
N LEU A 443 15.32 -37.38 -8.45
CA LEU A 443 14.87 -36.83 -9.73
C LEU A 443 15.94 -36.95 -10.85
N GLY A 444 17.22 -36.96 -10.51
CA GLY A 444 18.33 -37.04 -11.47
C GLY A 444 18.74 -38.44 -11.94
N ARG A 445 18.24 -39.53 -11.35
CA ARG A 445 18.69 -40.91 -11.68
C ARG A 445 17.94 -41.60 -12.83
N GLY A 446 17.01 -40.92 -13.50
CA GLY A 446 16.12 -41.47 -14.51
C GLY A 446 16.72 -41.70 -15.92
N HIS A 447 17.95 -42.20 -16.06
CA HIS A 447 18.52 -42.53 -17.39
C HIS A 447 19.54 -43.68 -17.36
N ARG A 448 19.12 -44.86 -17.86
CA ARG A 448 19.81 -45.71 -18.86
C ARG A 448 19.13 -47.09 -18.97
N ASN A 449 18.18 -47.20 -19.90
CA ASN A 449 18.08 -48.24 -20.93
C ASN A 449 16.78 -48.06 -21.73
N SER A 450 16.76 -48.56 -22.97
CA SER A 450 15.58 -48.67 -23.84
C SER A 450 14.67 -49.83 -23.39
N SER A 451 13.42 -49.98 -23.84
CA SER A 451 12.80 -49.56 -25.11
C SER A 451 11.29 -49.33 -25.00
N GLN A 452 10.71 -48.70 -26.03
CA GLN A 452 9.26 -48.62 -26.37
C GLN A 452 8.24 -48.69 -25.23
N ASP A 453 7.85 -47.54 -24.67
CA ASP A 453 6.50 -47.38 -24.12
C ASP A 453 6.01 -45.91 -24.17
N SER A 454 4.79 -45.71 -24.67
CA SER A 454 4.19 -44.39 -24.94
C SER A 454 3.65 -43.71 -23.68
N SER A 455 3.55 -44.44 -22.58
CA SER A 455 3.14 -43.94 -21.26
C SER A 455 4.15 -42.98 -20.58
N THR A 456 5.39 -42.92 -21.08
CA THR A 456 6.53 -42.37 -20.31
C THR A 456 6.69 -40.84 -20.36
N ASP A 457 6.05 -40.14 -21.29
CA ASP A 457 6.39 -38.73 -21.58
C ASP A 457 5.81 -37.73 -20.58
N ASN A 458 4.56 -37.92 -20.14
CA ASN A 458 3.94 -37.11 -19.09
C ASN A 458 4.80 -37.08 -17.81
N ARG A 459 5.43 -38.20 -17.45
CA ARG A 459 6.26 -38.31 -16.25
C ARG A 459 7.54 -37.45 -16.34
N LYS A 460 8.09 -37.23 -17.54
CA LYS A 460 9.25 -36.36 -17.79
C LYS A 460 8.88 -34.87 -17.71
N CYS A 461 7.71 -34.49 -18.24
CA CYS A 461 7.22 -33.11 -18.20
C CYS A 461 7.05 -32.61 -16.75
N TRP A 462 6.43 -33.44 -15.89
CA TRP A 462 6.20 -33.10 -14.49
C TRP A 462 7.51 -32.95 -13.67
N THR A 463 8.49 -33.85 -13.85
CA THR A 463 9.79 -33.72 -13.16
C THR A 463 10.57 -32.50 -13.65
N GLY A 464 10.48 -32.15 -14.93
CA GLY A 464 11.04 -30.92 -15.49
C GLY A 464 10.43 -29.64 -14.87
N ARG A 465 9.10 -29.56 -14.79
CA ARG A 465 8.40 -28.41 -14.17
C ARG A 465 8.78 -28.23 -12.70
N ILE A 466 8.79 -29.31 -11.91
CA ILE A 466 9.20 -29.26 -10.49
C ILE A 466 10.66 -28.78 -10.35
N ALA A 467 11.59 -29.28 -11.18
CA ALA A 467 12.98 -28.85 -11.16
C ALA A 467 13.12 -27.34 -11.49
N THR A 468 12.34 -26.81 -12.43
CA THR A 468 12.34 -25.38 -12.78
C THR A 468 11.79 -24.50 -11.65
N CYS A 469 10.70 -24.91 -10.98
CA CYS A 469 10.17 -24.18 -9.82
C CYS A 469 11.18 -24.16 -8.65
N VAL A 470 11.83 -25.29 -8.36
CA VAL A 470 12.88 -25.38 -7.32
C VAL A 470 14.08 -24.49 -7.68
N ARG A 471 14.53 -24.46 -8.94
CA ARG A 471 15.58 -23.52 -9.38
C ARG A 471 15.16 -22.06 -9.17
N LYS A 472 13.94 -21.66 -9.56
CA LYS A 472 13.45 -20.27 -9.39
C LYS A 472 13.49 -19.86 -7.91
N LEU A 473 12.99 -20.71 -7.01
CA LEU A 473 13.04 -20.48 -5.56
C LEU A 473 14.49 -20.36 -5.04
N CYS A 474 15.39 -21.25 -5.47
CA CYS A 474 16.81 -21.19 -5.12
C CYS A 474 17.55 -19.95 -5.66
N CYS A 475 17.03 -19.27 -6.69
CA CYS A 475 17.58 -18.02 -7.22
C CYS A 475 16.99 -16.77 -6.56
N CYS A 476 15.68 -16.74 -6.27
CA CYS A 476 15.01 -15.55 -5.73
C CYS A 476 15.23 -15.35 -4.23
N LEU A 477 15.25 -16.42 -3.41
CA LEU A 477 15.43 -16.30 -1.96
C LEU A 477 16.76 -15.62 -1.56
N PRO A 478 17.91 -15.95 -2.20
CA PRO A 478 19.17 -15.24 -1.97
C PRO A 478 19.12 -13.74 -2.32
N HIS A 479 18.43 -13.34 -3.40
CA HIS A 479 18.32 -11.93 -3.78
C HIS A 479 17.56 -11.11 -2.73
N ALA A 480 16.38 -11.58 -2.29
CA ALA A 480 15.64 -10.92 -1.21
C ALA A 480 16.44 -10.89 0.11
N THR A 481 17.17 -11.97 0.42
CA THR A 481 18.05 -12.04 1.59
C THR A 481 19.22 -11.05 1.51
N ASN A 482 19.75 -10.79 0.31
CA ASN A 482 20.84 -9.83 0.11
C ASN A 482 20.35 -8.38 0.18
N ALA A 483 19.23 -8.04 -0.47
CA ALA A 483 18.63 -6.70 -0.39
C ALA A 483 18.35 -6.28 1.07
N ILE A 484 17.84 -7.19 1.91
CA ILE A 484 17.63 -6.95 3.35
C ILE A 484 18.96 -6.73 4.08
N LYS A 485 20.03 -7.47 3.73
CA LYS A 485 21.37 -7.27 4.35
C LYS A 485 22.02 -5.95 3.94
N GLU A 486 21.88 -5.56 2.67
CA GLU A 486 22.44 -4.35 2.10
C GLU A 486 21.76 -3.11 2.69
N SER A 487 20.43 -3.07 2.68
CA SER A 487 19.63 -2.03 3.36
C SER A 487 19.95 -1.97 4.87
N ALA A 488 20.08 -3.12 5.54
CA ALA A 488 20.49 -3.15 6.95
C ALA A 488 21.95 -2.72 7.19
N SER A 489 22.85 -2.80 6.19
CA SER A 489 24.21 -2.23 6.31
C SER A 489 24.14 -0.71 6.17
N GLN A 490 23.54 -0.21 5.09
CA GLN A 490 23.34 1.22 4.86
C GLN A 490 22.70 1.90 6.08
N THR A 491 21.67 1.30 6.67
CA THR A 491 21.01 1.79 7.88
C THR A 491 21.98 1.90 9.07
N ARG A 492 22.84 0.89 9.31
CA ARG A 492 23.85 0.93 10.39
C ARG A 492 24.89 2.02 10.13
N ASP A 493 25.31 2.20 8.89
CA ASP A 493 26.38 3.13 8.53
C ASP A 493 25.88 4.59 8.56
N VAL A 494 24.64 4.83 8.12
CA VAL A 494 23.91 6.10 8.32
C VAL A 494 23.71 6.43 9.80
N LEU A 495 23.37 5.45 10.64
CA LEU A 495 23.25 5.65 12.10
C LEU A 495 24.59 6.02 12.74
N LYS A 496 25.69 5.34 12.38
CA LYS A 496 27.05 5.70 12.85
C LYS A 496 27.39 7.14 12.48
N GLN A 497 27.10 7.56 11.24
CA GLN A 497 27.38 8.91 10.79
C GLN A 497 26.57 9.94 11.60
N HIS A 498 25.26 9.76 11.72
CA HIS A 498 24.40 10.68 12.49
C HIS A 498 24.86 10.85 13.95
N PHE A 499 25.26 9.77 14.64
CA PHE A 499 25.79 9.87 16.01
C PHE A 499 27.21 10.45 16.07
N SER A 500 28.02 10.29 15.02
CA SER A 500 29.32 10.97 14.89
C SER A 500 29.16 12.48 14.69
N ASP A 501 28.21 12.89 13.84
CA ASP A 501 27.90 14.30 13.56
C ASP A 501 27.32 14.97 14.82
N LEU A 502 26.37 14.31 15.50
CA LEU A 502 25.79 14.77 16.77
C LEU A 502 26.88 14.94 17.85
N LYS A 503 27.82 13.99 17.96
CA LYS A 503 28.97 14.10 18.87
C LYS A 503 29.86 15.30 18.51
N GLY A 504 30.11 15.54 17.23
CA GLY A 504 30.89 16.67 16.75
C GLY A 504 30.24 18.02 17.07
N THR A 505 28.93 18.17 16.82
CA THR A 505 28.19 19.40 17.12
C THR A 505 28.04 19.63 18.62
N LEU A 506 27.76 18.59 19.42
CA LEU A 506 27.69 18.73 20.87
C LEU A 506 29.06 19.09 21.47
N GLY A 507 30.15 18.55 20.94
CA GLY A 507 31.52 18.96 21.30
C GLY A 507 31.73 20.45 21.08
N LYS A 508 31.50 20.94 19.85
CA LYS A 508 31.64 22.36 19.51
C LYS A 508 30.83 23.29 20.41
N LEU A 509 29.57 22.97 20.69
CA LEU A 509 28.71 23.81 21.56
C LEU A 509 29.19 23.83 23.01
N LEU A 510 29.79 22.73 23.50
CA LEU A 510 30.43 22.69 24.82
C LEU A 510 31.75 23.47 24.82
N ASP A 511 32.57 23.36 23.77
CA ASP A 511 33.81 24.10 23.61
C ASP A 511 33.54 25.63 23.51
N GLU A 512 32.55 26.03 22.71
CA GLU A 512 32.10 27.43 22.56
C GLU A 512 31.58 28.01 23.89
N ARG A 513 30.74 27.26 24.64
CA ARG A 513 30.28 27.71 25.95
C ARG A 513 31.39 27.69 27.00
N LEU A 514 32.34 26.77 26.93
CA LEU A 514 33.53 26.75 27.80
C LEU A 514 34.41 27.98 27.57
N VAL A 515 34.71 28.32 26.30
CA VAL A 515 35.44 29.56 25.96
C VAL A 515 34.69 30.79 26.48
N THR A 516 33.35 30.82 26.34
CA THR A 516 32.54 31.93 26.87
C THR A 516 32.59 32.00 28.41
N LEU A 517 32.49 30.87 29.11
CA LEU A 517 32.58 30.80 30.58
C LEU A 517 33.96 31.16 31.12
N LEU A 518 35.03 30.78 30.40
CA LEU A 518 36.39 31.21 30.74
C LEU A 518 36.55 32.71 30.55
N GLN A 519 36.02 33.29 29.46
CA GLN A 519 36.05 34.74 29.24
C GLN A 519 35.16 35.52 30.23
N GLU A 520 34.05 34.94 30.70
CA GLU A 520 33.26 35.46 31.83
C GLU A 520 34.11 35.48 33.13
N VAL A 521 34.85 34.39 33.41
CA VAL A 521 35.79 34.29 34.54
C VAL A 521 36.93 35.30 34.45
N ASP A 522 37.63 35.36 33.31
CA ASP A 522 38.72 36.31 33.05
C ASP A 522 38.27 37.76 33.26
N THR A 523 37.04 38.07 32.83
CA THR A 523 36.46 39.42 33.00
C THR A 523 36.22 39.74 34.47
N ILE A 524 35.63 38.82 35.25
CA ILE A 524 35.40 39.02 36.68
C ILE A 524 36.74 39.10 37.45
N GLU A 525 37.74 38.32 37.06
CA GLU A 525 39.09 38.42 37.63
C GLU A 525 39.69 39.82 37.40
N GLN A 526 39.64 40.33 36.16
CA GLN A 526 40.13 41.68 35.85
C GLN A 526 39.35 42.80 36.57
N GLU A 527 38.02 42.67 36.71
CA GLU A 527 37.19 43.65 37.42
C GLU A 527 37.37 43.61 38.95
N THR A 528 37.71 42.45 39.53
CA THR A 528 37.87 42.29 40.99
C THR A 528 39.31 42.49 41.48
N ILE A 529 40.32 42.13 40.68
CA ILE A 529 41.74 42.39 41.02
C ILE A 529 42.05 43.88 40.88
N LYS A 530 41.60 44.56 39.81
CA LYS A 530 41.99 45.95 39.53
C LYS A 530 41.80 46.93 40.71
N PRO A 531 40.68 46.93 41.47
CA PRO A 531 40.55 47.76 42.67
C PRO A 531 41.57 47.43 43.77
N LEU A 532 41.92 46.16 43.96
CA LEU A 532 42.95 45.73 44.92
C LEU A 532 44.34 46.17 44.47
N ASP A 533 44.61 46.02 43.17
CA ASP A 533 45.81 46.45 42.48
C ASP A 533 46.03 47.97 42.62
N ASP A 534 44.97 48.77 42.50
CA ASP A 534 45.02 50.23 42.68
C ASP A 534 45.11 50.63 44.16
N CYS A 535 44.52 49.86 45.10
CA CYS A 535 44.75 50.02 46.53
C CYS A 535 46.21 49.70 46.93
N GLN A 536 46.81 48.64 46.37
CA GLN A 536 48.22 48.31 46.60
C GLN A 536 49.13 49.44 46.12
N LYS A 537 48.90 50.00 44.93
CA LYS A 537 49.67 51.15 44.41
C LYS A 537 49.53 52.39 45.31
N LEU A 538 48.36 52.64 45.89
CA LEU A 538 48.16 53.74 46.84
C LEU A 538 48.93 53.51 48.16
N ILE A 539 48.92 52.27 48.68
CA ILE A 539 49.68 51.90 49.87
C ILE A 539 51.19 52.00 49.61
N GLU A 540 51.68 51.44 48.50
CA GLU A 540 53.09 51.53 48.09
C GLU A 540 53.52 52.97 47.88
N HIS A 541 52.70 53.81 47.24
CA HIS A 541 53.02 55.24 47.08
C HIS A 541 53.09 55.97 48.43
N GLY A 542 52.17 55.68 49.35
CA GLY A 542 52.19 56.22 50.71
C GLY A 542 53.43 55.79 51.50
N VAL A 543 53.80 54.50 51.45
CA VAL A 543 54.99 53.96 52.11
C VAL A 543 56.28 54.55 51.52
N ASN A 544 56.43 54.57 50.20
CA ASN A 544 57.60 55.18 49.55
C ASN A 544 57.73 56.68 49.90
N THR A 545 56.61 57.41 49.94
CA THR A 545 56.60 58.84 50.34
C THR A 545 57.01 59.02 51.80
N ALA A 546 56.62 58.08 52.69
CA ALA A 546 57.04 58.09 54.08
C ALA A 546 58.53 57.75 54.23
N GLU A 547 59.06 56.74 53.52
CA GLU A 547 60.49 56.41 53.50
C GLU A 547 61.34 57.56 52.96
N ASP A 548 60.93 58.22 51.87
CA ASP A 548 61.60 59.40 51.32
C ASP A 548 61.70 60.53 52.34
N ILE A 549 60.65 60.74 53.14
CA ILE A 549 60.62 61.78 54.17
C ILE A 549 61.42 61.38 55.41
N VAL A 550 61.38 60.11 55.85
CA VAL A 550 62.29 59.61 56.90
C VAL A 550 63.74 59.83 56.47
N ARG A 551 64.08 59.51 55.23
CA ARG A 551 65.41 59.71 54.65
C ARG A 551 65.81 61.20 54.54
N GLU A 552 64.89 62.08 54.14
CA GLU A 552 65.13 63.54 54.21
C GLU A 552 65.36 64.00 55.67
N GLY A 553 64.64 63.44 56.63
CA GLY A 553 64.79 63.70 58.07
C GLY A 553 66.15 63.24 58.61
N GLU A 554 66.59 62.02 58.28
CA GLU A 554 67.91 61.51 58.64
C GLU A 554 69.04 62.37 58.06
N ILE A 555 68.93 62.77 56.78
CA ILE A 555 69.88 63.69 56.13
C ILE A 555 69.87 65.07 56.81
N ALA A 556 68.71 65.59 57.21
CA ALA A 556 68.59 66.85 57.93
C ALA A 556 69.19 66.78 59.34
N ILE A 557 69.06 65.64 60.04
CA ILE A 557 69.64 65.41 61.37
C ILE A 557 71.17 65.27 61.29
N LEU A 558 71.69 64.58 60.27
CA LEU A 558 73.14 64.37 60.07
C LEU A 558 73.87 65.57 59.43
N GLY A 559 73.15 66.62 59.04
CA GLY A 559 73.71 67.83 58.42
C GLY A 559 74.50 68.75 59.38
N GLY A 560 75.31 69.64 58.81
CA GLY A 560 76.06 70.66 59.57
C GLY A 560 75.15 71.77 60.12
N ILE A 561 75.45 72.22 61.35
CA ILE A 561 74.56 73.01 62.23
C ILE A 561 73.84 74.20 61.55
N GLU A 562 74.51 74.94 60.66
CA GLU A 562 73.91 76.12 60.01
C GLU A 562 72.93 75.77 58.87
N GLU A 563 73.07 74.61 58.20
CA GLU A 563 72.08 74.12 57.21
C GLU A 563 70.89 73.38 57.84
N GLN A 564 71.02 72.90 59.09
CA GLN A 564 70.01 72.05 59.72
C GLN A 564 68.63 72.75 59.80
N ASN A 565 68.58 74.04 60.16
CA ASN A 565 67.31 74.73 60.45
C ASN A 565 66.35 74.80 59.26
N GLU A 566 66.79 75.19 58.06
CA GLU A 566 65.90 75.25 56.89
C GLU A 566 65.50 73.86 56.42
N LYS A 567 66.41 72.87 56.50
CA LYS A 567 66.15 71.48 56.11
C LYS A 567 65.14 70.82 57.05
N LEU A 568 65.29 70.99 58.37
CA LEU A 568 64.29 70.56 59.36
C LEU A 568 62.95 71.27 59.19
N TRP A 569 62.92 72.58 58.91
CA TRP A 569 61.66 73.30 58.72
C TRP A 569 60.91 72.82 57.46
N SER A 570 61.64 72.60 56.36
CA SER A 570 61.11 72.00 55.13
C SER A 570 60.55 70.59 55.38
N PHE A 571 61.32 69.71 56.03
CA PHE A 571 60.89 68.37 56.45
C PHE A 571 59.62 68.43 57.32
N THR A 572 59.60 69.27 58.36
CA THR A 572 58.46 69.39 59.29
C THR A 572 57.21 69.87 58.57
N LYS A 573 57.36 70.78 57.60
CA LYS A 573 56.26 71.29 56.78
C LYS A 573 55.76 70.26 55.75
N LYS A 574 56.64 69.40 55.20
CA LYS A 574 56.22 68.27 54.36
C LYS A 574 55.44 67.24 55.19
N ALA A 575 56.01 66.79 56.30
CA ALA A 575 55.43 65.76 57.16
C ALA A 575 54.04 66.16 57.71
N SER A 576 53.86 67.43 58.10
CA SER A 576 52.57 67.95 58.59
C SER A 576 51.48 68.15 57.52
N HIS A 577 51.80 67.95 56.23
CA HIS A 577 50.83 68.00 55.13
C HIS A 577 50.37 66.62 54.63
N ILE A 578 50.90 65.51 55.18
CA ILE A 578 50.55 64.16 54.74
C ILE A 578 49.37 63.61 55.54
N GLN A 579 48.26 63.34 54.86
CA GLN A 579 47.08 62.69 55.41
C GLN A 579 47.26 61.16 55.36
N LEU A 580 48.06 60.61 56.28
CA LEU A 580 48.19 59.16 56.51
C LEU A 580 46.86 58.52 56.95
N ASP A 581 45.95 59.31 57.53
CA ASP A 581 44.61 58.90 57.96
C ASP A 581 43.65 58.54 56.80
N SER A 582 44.10 58.68 55.55
CA SER A 582 43.30 58.47 54.32
C SER A 582 43.62 57.14 53.60
N LEU A 583 44.27 56.18 54.25
CA LEU A 583 44.48 54.84 53.67
C LEU A 583 43.14 54.08 53.55
N PRO A 584 42.85 53.42 52.42
CA PRO A 584 41.62 52.64 52.26
C PRO A 584 41.62 51.43 53.20
N GLU A 585 40.47 51.12 53.79
CA GLU A 585 40.30 49.90 54.59
C GLU A 585 40.52 48.66 53.70
N VAL A 586 41.42 47.78 54.11
CA VAL A 586 41.67 46.50 53.42
C VAL A 586 40.46 45.58 53.66
N PRO A 587 39.77 45.07 52.60
CA PRO A 587 38.65 44.17 52.76
C PRO A 587 39.01 42.93 53.58
N LEU A 588 38.09 42.43 54.41
CA LEU A 588 38.30 41.16 55.08
C LEU A 588 38.32 40.04 54.04
N LEU A 589 39.06 38.95 54.30
CA LEU A 589 39.17 37.82 53.38
C LEU A 589 37.82 37.13 53.05
N VAL A 590 36.78 37.40 53.86
CA VAL A 590 35.40 36.93 53.63
C VAL A 590 34.59 37.84 52.69
N ASP A 591 35.02 39.10 52.50
CA ASP A 591 34.39 40.09 51.63
C ASP A 591 35.06 40.13 50.23
N VAL A 592 36.21 39.47 50.06
CA VAL A 592 36.87 39.28 48.78
C VAL A 592 36.04 38.31 47.91
N PRO A 593 35.61 38.69 46.69
CA PRO A 593 34.84 37.81 45.82
C PRO A 593 35.61 36.53 45.48
N CYS A 594 35.02 35.37 45.79
CA CYS A 594 35.59 34.07 45.46
C CYS A 594 34.84 33.42 44.28
N LEU A 595 35.58 33.04 43.24
CA LEU A 595 35.03 32.37 42.07
C LEU A 595 34.81 30.88 42.34
N SER A 596 33.62 30.39 41.99
CA SER A 596 33.29 28.96 41.99
C SER A 596 32.45 28.60 40.77
N ALA A 597 32.80 27.51 40.11
CA ALA A 597 32.07 26.99 38.96
C ALA A 597 31.36 25.69 39.35
N GLN A 598 30.04 25.65 39.15
CA GLN A 598 29.23 24.43 39.30
C GLN A 598 28.45 24.20 38.01
N LEU A 599 28.57 23.00 37.44
CA LEU A 599 27.65 22.51 36.41
C LEU A 599 26.49 21.81 37.12
N ASP A 600 25.25 22.10 36.69
CA ASP A 600 24.07 21.44 37.23
C ASP A 600 23.93 20.02 36.65
N ASP A 601 23.87 19.01 37.53
CA ASP A 601 23.60 17.61 37.16
C ASP A 601 22.26 17.42 36.43
N SER A 602 21.32 18.36 36.55
CA SER A 602 20.10 18.38 35.73
C SER A 602 20.44 18.48 34.24
N ILE A 603 21.48 19.24 33.84
CA ILE A 603 21.91 19.37 32.44
C ILE A 603 22.38 18.03 31.89
N LEU A 604 23.15 17.27 32.68
CA LEU A 604 23.58 15.92 32.32
C LEU A 604 22.39 14.98 32.10
N ASN A 605 21.34 15.10 32.92
CA ASN A 605 20.12 14.33 32.75
C ASN A 605 19.28 14.82 31.56
N ILE A 606 19.17 16.13 31.32
CA ILE A 606 18.46 16.73 30.17
C ILE A 606 19.11 16.31 28.85
N VAL A 607 20.44 16.45 28.73
CA VAL A 607 21.21 16.06 27.54
C VAL A 607 21.10 14.56 27.30
N LYS A 608 21.22 13.74 28.35
CA LYS A 608 20.99 12.29 28.29
C LYS A 608 19.57 11.96 27.80
N ASP A 609 18.53 12.58 28.35
CA ASP A 609 17.14 12.37 27.93
C ASP A 609 16.90 12.76 26.48
N HIS A 610 17.51 13.83 25.99
CA HIS A 610 17.42 14.22 24.57
C HIS A 610 18.18 13.24 23.68
N ILE A 611 19.39 12.80 24.04
CA ILE A 611 20.14 11.79 23.29
C ILE A 611 19.40 10.45 23.25
N PHE A 612 18.74 10.03 24.34
CA PHE A 612 17.91 8.83 24.36
C PHE A 612 16.60 8.94 23.54
N LYS A 613 16.14 10.16 23.22
CA LYS A 613 15.01 10.42 22.31
C LYS A 613 15.48 10.52 20.84
N HIS A 614 16.65 11.09 20.59
CA HIS A 614 17.21 11.28 19.24
C HIS A 614 17.88 10.02 18.68
N GLY A 615 17.08 9.03 18.25
CA GLY A 615 17.62 7.84 17.56
C GLY A 615 16.62 6.70 17.34
N THR A 616 15.60 6.90 16.50
CA THR A 616 14.51 5.93 16.30
C THR A 616 14.73 5.01 15.10
N VAL A 617 15.09 3.74 15.34
CA VAL A 617 15.20 2.71 14.29
C VAL A 617 13.88 1.95 14.16
N ALA A 618 13.05 2.34 13.18
CA ALA A 618 11.84 1.59 12.86
C ALA A 618 12.15 0.40 11.93
N SER A 619 11.60 -0.78 12.25
CA SER A 619 11.65 -1.95 11.35
C SER A 619 10.73 -1.80 10.13
N ARG A 620 9.81 -0.84 10.18
CA ARG A 620 9.01 -0.30 9.07
C ARG A 620 8.90 1.21 9.30
N PRO A 621 9.57 2.08 8.51
CA PRO A 621 9.24 3.51 8.54
C PRO A 621 7.79 3.68 8.03
N PRO A 622 7.01 4.65 8.57
CA PRO A 622 5.58 4.74 8.26
C PRO A 622 5.29 5.20 6.84
N VAL A 623 6.28 5.71 6.12
CA VAL A 623 6.21 6.17 4.74
C VAL A 623 7.47 5.69 4.00
N GLN A 624 7.33 5.29 2.73
CA GLN A 624 8.45 5.02 1.83
C GLN A 624 8.18 5.64 0.46
N ILE A 625 9.26 5.97 -0.26
CA ILE A 625 9.18 6.28 -1.69
C ILE A 625 8.68 5.02 -2.40
N GLU A 626 7.63 5.19 -3.21
CA GLU A 626 6.96 4.13 -3.97
C GLU A 626 7.49 4.09 -5.41
N GLU A 627 7.58 5.26 -6.04
CA GLU A 627 7.93 5.43 -7.44
C GLU A 627 8.76 6.71 -7.63
N LEU A 628 9.74 6.65 -8.54
CA LEU A 628 10.48 7.82 -9.04
C LEU A 628 10.18 7.93 -10.54
N ILE A 629 9.24 8.80 -10.91
CA ILE A 629 8.86 8.96 -12.32
C ILE A 629 9.70 10.07 -12.94
N GLU A 630 10.56 9.67 -13.86
CA GLU A 630 11.33 10.57 -14.69
C GLU A 630 10.42 11.53 -15.48
N LYS A 631 10.78 12.82 -15.47
CA LYS A 631 10.17 13.84 -16.31
C LYS A 631 11.26 14.67 -17.02
N PRO A 632 10.91 15.26 -18.17
CA PRO A 632 11.63 16.40 -18.73
C PRO A 632 11.97 17.43 -17.64
N GLY A 633 13.25 17.54 -17.28
CA GLY A 633 13.75 18.54 -16.33
C GLY A 633 13.48 18.30 -14.83
N GLY A 634 12.96 17.13 -14.46
CA GLY A 634 12.62 16.83 -13.07
C GLY A 634 12.29 15.37 -12.81
N ILE A 635 11.93 15.05 -11.56
CA ILE A 635 11.47 13.72 -11.14
C ILE A 635 10.24 13.91 -10.26
N ILE A 636 9.13 13.26 -10.59
CA ILE A 636 8.01 13.11 -9.65
C ILE A 636 8.39 12.03 -8.66
N VAL A 637 8.58 12.43 -7.40
CA VAL A 637 8.77 11.51 -6.29
C VAL A 637 7.40 11.17 -5.73
N ARG A 638 7.03 9.90 -5.73
CA ARG A 638 5.81 9.39 -5.09
C ARG A 638 6.15 8.65 -3.82
N TRP A 639 5.32 8.78 -2.80
CA TRP A 639 5.48 8.03 -1.56
C TRP A 639 4.18 7.48 -1.00
N CYS A 640 4.23 6.22 -0.59
CA CYS A 640 3.13 5.52 0.01
C CYS A 640 3.30 5.42 1.53
N LYS A 641 2.17 5.35 2.23
CA LYS A 641 2.11 4.98 3.65
C LYS A 641 2.34 3.46 3.76
N VAL A 642 3.22 3.06 4.68
CA VAL A 642 3.69 1.67 4.87
C VAL A 642 3.36 1.12 6.27
N ASP A 643 2.97 1.99 7.19
CA ASP A 643 2.42 1.64 8.50
C ASP A 643 0.96 2.09 8.57
N ASP A 644 0.01 1.15 8.42
CA ASP A 644 -1.43 1.43 8.35
C ASP A 644 -1.95 2.20 9.58
N ASP A 645 -1.32 2.03 10.75
CA ASP A 645 -1.68 2.73 12.00
C ASP A 645 -1.23 4.21 12.05
N PHE A 646 -0.39 4.69 11.10
CA PHE A 646 0.15 6.05 11.12
C PHE A 646 -0.64 7.02 10.23
N THR A 647 -1.60 7.76 10.79
CA THR A 647 -2.30 8.84 10.05
C THR A 647 -1.41 10.07 9.93
N ALA A 648 -0.67 10.15 8.81
CA ALA A 648 0.09 11.33 8.42
C ALA A 648 -0.84 12.53 8.14
N GLN A 649 -0.43 13.71 8.60
CA GLN A 649 -1.03 15.01 8.32
C GLN A 649 -0.14 15.81 7.35
N ASP A 650 1.17 15.82 7.63
CA ASP A 650 2.18 16.43 6.77
C ASP A 650 3.23 15.38 6.37
N TYR A 651 3.71 15.48 5.13
CA TYR A 651 4.90 14.83 4.62
C TYR A 651 6.02 15.86 4.49
N ARG A 652 7.27 15.37 4.49
CA ARG A 652 8.48 16.17 4.24
C ARG A 652 9.40 15.40 3.32
N LEU A 653 9.63 15.92 2.13
CA LEU A 653 10.56 15.37 1.14
C LEU A 653 11.90 16.10 1.23
N GLN A 654 12.98 15.32 1.24
CA GLN A 654 14.35 15.81 1.08
C GLN A 654 15.05 15.11 -0.07
N PHE A 655 15.97 15.83 -0.70
CA PHE A 655 16.84 15.29 -1.75
C PHE A 655 18.29 15.78 -1.60
N ARG A 656 19.21 15.13 -2.30
CA ARG A 656 20.60 15.59 -2.46
C ARG A 656 21.27 14.98 -3.68
N LYS A 657 22.29 15.63 -4.23
CA LYS A 657 23.25 14.99 -5.15
C LYS A 657 24.01 13.89 -4.41
N CYS A 658 24.30 12.76 -5.04
CA CYS A 658 25.09 11.67 -4.44
C CYS A 658 26.51 12.07 -4.02
N SER A 659 27.03 13.20 -4.54
CA SER A 659 28.31 13.81 -4.14
C SER A 659 28.21 14.78 -2.95
N SER A 660 27.01 15.07 -2.44
CA SER A 660 26.79 15.97 -1.29
C SER A 660 26.55 15.19 0.00
N ASN A 661 27.08 15.71 1.10
CA ASN A 661 26.79 15.17 2.44
C ASN A 661 25.47 15.71 3.03
N HIS A 662 25.01 16.88 2.58
CA HIS A 662 23.79 17.52 3.10
C HIS A 662 22.54 17.03 2.35
N PHE A 663 21.36 17.12 3.00
CA PHE A 663 20.05 16.88 2.40
C PHE A 663 19.24 18.18 2.45
N GLU A 664 18.73 18.60 1.30
CA GLU A 664 17.95 19.84 1.14
C GLU A 664 16.45 19.53 1.22
N ASP A 665 15.70 20.39 1.90
CA ASP A 665 14.23 20.33 1.96
C ASP A 665 13.62 20.88 0.67
N VAL A 666 12.73 20.12 0.05
CA VAL A 666 12.13 20.47 -1.25
C VAL A 666 10.59 20.46 -1.23
N TYR A 667 9.96 19.74 -0.29
CA TYR A 667 8.52 19.80 -0.07
C TYR A 667 8.15 19.57 1.40
N VAL A 668 7.16 20.32 1.89
CA VAL A 668 6.45 20.08 3.15
C VAL A 668 4.96 20.34 2.93
N GLY A 669 4.09 19.36 3.20
CA GLY A 669 2.64 19.50 3.03
C GLY A 669 1.89 18.16 2.99
N SER A 670 0.60 18.20 2.64
CA SER A 670 -0.34 17.06 2.71
C SER A 670 -0.24 16.04 1.58
N GLU A 671 0.40 16.36 0.46
CA GLU A 671 0.35 15.53 -0.75
C GLU A 671 1.26 14.29 -0.67
N THR A 672 0.92 13.25 -1.43
CA THR A 672 1.67 11.99 -1.51
C THR A 672 2.59 11.89 -2.74
N GLU A 673 2.60 12.92 -3.58
CA GLU A 673 3.56 13.07 -4.69
C GLU A 673 4.02 14.53 -4.82
N PHE A 674 5.26 14.74 -5.26
CA PHE A 674 5.79 16.07 -5.57
C PHE A 674 6.81 16.01 -6.70
N ILE A 675 6.82 17.03 -7.56
CA ILE A 675 7.78 17.13 -8.67
C ILE A 675 9.01 17.95 -8.26
N VAL A 676 10.16 17.29 -8.19
CA VAL A 676 11.45 17.96 -7.98
C VAL A 676 11.98 18.41 -9.33
N LEU A 677 11.90 19.71 -9.58
CA LEU A 677 12.39 20.36 -10.80
C LEU A 677 13.89 20.72 -10.69
N HIS A 678 14.47 21.18 -11.79
CA HIS A 678 15.89 21.60 -11.90
C HIS A 678 16.91 20.50 -11.57
N ILE A 679 16.56 19.25 -11.89
CA ILE A 679 17.44 18.09 -11.75
C ILE A 679 18.40 18.04 -12.95
N ASP A 680 19.71 18.11 -12.67
CA ASP A 680 20.76 17.93 -13.68
C ASP A 680 20.65 16.56 -14.38
N PRO A 681 20.62 16.51 -15.73
CA PRO A 681 20.46 15.26 -16.45
C PRO A 681 21.73 14.39 -16.35
N ASN A 682 21.54 13.08 -16.17
CA ASN A 682 22.58 12.06 -15.95
C ASN A 682 23.38 12.23 -14.63
N VAL A 683 22.84 12.94 -13.64
CA VAL A 683 23.39 13.03 -12.28
C VAL A 683 22.51 12.22 -11.31
N ASP A 684 23.12 11.37 -10.49
CA ASP A 684 22.42 10.63 -9.45
C ASP A 684 22.08 11.51 -8.23
N TYR A 685 20.81 11.54 -7.86
CA TYR A 685 20.30 12.17 -6.64
C TYR A 685 19.71 11.11 -5.69
N GLN A 686 19.85 11.32 -4.39
CA GLN A 686 19.20 10.53 -3.34
C GLN A 686 18.00 11.28 -2.77
N PHE A 687 16.84 10.63 -2.77
CA PHE A 687 15.59 11.16 -2.24
C PHE A 687 15.20 10.40 -0.96
N ARG A 688 14.64 11.09 0.04
CA ARG A 688 14.08 10.49 1.26
C ARG A 688 12.86 11.27 1.75
N VAL A 689 11.88 10.56 2.32
CA VAL A 689 10.64 11.15 2.85
C VAL A 689 10.46 10.77 4.33
N CYS A 690 9.89 11.68 5.12
CA CYS A 690 9.31 11.37 6.43
C CYS A 690 7.92 12.03 6.55
N ALA A 691 7.18 11.72 7.61
CA ALA A 691 5.85 12.29 7.84
C ALA A 691 5.59 12.59 9.31
N ARG A 692 4.62 13.45 9.58
CA ARG A 692 4.17 13.86 10.91
C ARG A 692 2.70 13.50 11.05
N GLY A 693 2.33 12.86 12.14
CA GLY A 693 0.96 12.40 12.39
C GLY A 693 0.13 13.43 13.16
N ASP A 694 -1.20 13.34 13.02
CA ASP A 694 -2.15 14.24 13.69
C ASP A 694 -1.85 14.38 15.20
N GLY A 695 -1.89 15.63 15.68
CA GLY A 695 -1.57 16.01 17.06
C GLY A 695 -0.11 15.86 17.50
N ARG A 696 0.81 15.41 16.63
CA ARG A 696 2.26 15.30 16.96
C ARG A 696 3.04 16.49 16.40
N GLN A 697 4.04 16.98 17.15
CA GLN A 697 5.00 17.94 16.62
C GLN A 697 6.23 17.28 15.98
N GLU A 698 6.57 16.05 16.40
CA GLU A 698 7.75 15.31 15.95
C GLU A 698 7.53 14.59 14.59
N TRP A 699 8.56 14.61 13.75
CA TRP A 699 8.62 13.87 12.48
C TRP A 699 8.96 12.39 12.69
N SER A 700 8.47 11.53 11.79
CA SER A 700 8.81 10.11 11.76
C SER A 700 10.28 9.85 11.42
N PRO A 701 10.78 8.62 11.61
CA PRO A 701 11.97 8.15 10.89
C PRO A 701 11.82 8.38 9.38
N TRP A 702 12.94 8.67 8.73
CA TRP A 702 13.03 8.76 7.27
C TRP A 702 12.83 7.39 6.60
N SER A 703 12.33 7.40 5.37
CA SER A 703 12.40 6.26 4.46
C SER A 703 13.85 5.83 4.21
N VAL A 704 14.03 4.60 3.73
CA VAL A 704 15.28 4.25 3.04
C VAL A 704 15.47 5.23 1.87
N PRO A 705 16.65 5.84 1.68
CA PRO A 705 16.87 6.73 0.54
C PRO A 705 16.86 5.94 -0.77
N GLN A 706 16.15 6.44 -1.78
CA GLN A 706 16.18 5.90 -3.14
C GLN A 706 17.01 6.78 -4.06
N ILE A 707 17.67 6.18 -5.06
CA ILE A 707 18.45 6.91 -6.07
C ILE A 707 17.56 7.14 -7.29
N GLY A 708 17.55 8.37 -7.80
CA GLY A 708 16.93 8.74 -9.07
C GLY A 708 17.81 9.69 -9.86
N HIS A 709 17.71 9.60 -11.19
CA HIS A 709 18.29 10.54 -12.15
C HIS A 709 17.26 10.81 -13.25
N SER A 710 17.43 11.90 -13.99
CA SER A 710 16.70 12.12 -15.25
C SER A 710 17.66 12.08 -16.43
N THR A 711 17.22 11.49 -17.53
CA THR A 711 17.82 11.54 -18.86
C THR A 711 17.05 12.49 -19.79
N LEU A 712 15.80 12.83 -19.43
CA LEU A 712 14.92 13.71 -20.19
C LEU A 712 15.22 15.21 -19.93
N VAL A 713 15.58 15.91 -20.99
CA VAL A 713 15.75 17.38 -21.06
C VAL A 713 14.39 18.07 -20.84
N PRO A 714 14.29 19.20 -20.08
CA PRO A 714 13.03 19.91 -19.81
C PRO A 714 12.16 20.19 -21.03
N HIS A 715 10.83 20.05 -20.88
CA HIS A 715 9.88 20.57 -21.87
C HIS A 715 10.00 22.09 -21.92
N GLY A 716 10.15 22.66 -23.11
CA GLY A 716 10.38 24.10 -23.23
C GLY A 716 10.94 24.53 -24.58
N MET A 717 11.11 25.85 -24.72
CA MET A 717 11.55 26.48 -25.94
C MET A 717 12.96 27.06 -25.74
N LEU A 718 13.96 26.39 -26.32
CA LEU A 718 15.34 26.87 -26.37
C LEU A 718 15.55 27.71 -27.64
N VAL A 719 15.95 28.97 -27.47
CA VAL A 719 16.34 29.83 -28.58
C VAL A 719 17.82 29.62 -28.89
N GLU A 720 18.13 28.82 -29.91
CA GLU A 720 19.52 28.66 -30.38
C GLU A 720 19.99 29.88 -31.15
N THR A 721 19.13 30.48 -31.98
CA THR A 721 19.49 31.61 -32.84
C THR A 721 18.40 32.67 -32.83
N VAL A 722 18.82 33.93 -32.75
CA VAL A 722 17.97 35.12 -32.67
C VAL A 722 17.98 35.80 -34.04
N GLY A 723 16.79 36.01 -34.62
CA GLY A 723 16.61 36.88 -35.79
C GLY A 723 16.63 38.36 -35.38
N GLN A 724 16.31 39.27 -36.30
CA GLN A 724 16.06 40.66 -35.92
C GLN A 724 14.80 40.72 -35.04
N PRO A 725 14.85 41.23 -33.79
CA PRO A 725 13.70 41.19 -32.89
C PRO A 725 12.68 42.28 -33.22
N ASP A 726 11.46 41.88 -33.58
CA ASP A 726 10.26 42.72 -33.59
C ASP A 726 9.53 42.65 -32.23
N ARG A 727 8.76 43.68 -31.87
CA ARG A 727 7.92 43.63 -30.65
C ARG A 727 6.77 42.63 -30.74
N ARG A 728 6.37 42.24 -31.96
CA ARG A 728 5.36 41.21 -32.24
C ARG A 728 5.93 39.79 -32.21
N ASP A 729 7.27 39.66 -32.28
CA ASP A 729 7.95 38.38 -32.20
C ASP A 729 7.70 37.77 -30.83
N SER A 730 7.19 36.55 -30.79
CA SER A 730 6.64 35.92 -29.59
C SER A 730 6.71 34.40 -29.64
N ILE A 731 6.88 33.80 -28.46
CA ILE A 731 6.83 32.35 -28.25
C ILE A 731 5.89 32.05 -27.09
N GLY A 732 5.11 30.97 -27.19
CA GLY A 732 3.98 30.79 -26.28
C GLY A 732 3.19 29.50 -26.46
N VAL A 733 2.09 29.45 -25.71
CA VAL A 733 1.11 28.36 -25.69
C VAL A 733 -0.27 28.93 -26.04
N CYS A 734 -1.03 28.24 -26.88
CA CYS A 734 -2.39 28.63 -27.25
C CYS A 734 -3.37 27.44 -27.20
N ALA A 735 -4.66 27.73 -27.00
CA ALA A 735 -5.70 26.71 -26.94
C ALA A 735 -6.19 26.27 -28.33
N GLU A 736 -6.12 27.15 -29.33
CA GLU A 736 -6.60 26.88 -30.69
C GLU A 736 -5.46 26.68 -31.71
N LYS A 737 -5.40 25.49 -32.32
CA LYS A 737 -4.45 25.14 -33.38
C LYS A 737 -4.82 25.82 -34.71
N GLN A 738 -4.33 27.05 -34.91
CA GLN A 738 -4.52 27.82 -36.13
C GLN A 738 -3.17 28.27 -36.70
N ASN A 739 -2.89 27.88 -37.95
CA ASN A 739 -1.71 28.33 -38.68
C ASN A 739 -2.04 29.60 -39.47
N GLY A 740 -1.13 30.58 -39.52
CA GLY A 740 -1.24 31.76 -40.39
C GLY A 740 -1.80 33.05 -39.76
N TYR A 741 -1.64 33.22 -38.44
CA TYR A 741 -1.88 34.51 -37.76
C TYR A 741 -0.57 35.30 -37.64
N ASP A 742 -0.63 36.63 -37.73
CA ASP A 742 0.55 37.53 -37.71
C ASP A 742 1.24 37.66 -36.34
N SER A 743 0.61 37.21 -35.25
CA SER A 743 1.21 37.20 -33.90
C SER A 743 0.51 36.21 -32.95
N LEU A 744 1.21 35.79 -31.89
CA LEU A 744 0.64 35.10 -30.73
C LEU A 744 0.06 36.07 -29.69
N GLN A 745 0.24 37.38 -29.86
CA GLN A 745 -0.33 38.44 -29.01
C GLN A 745 -1.84 38.61 -29.32
N ARG A 746 -2.60 37.54 -29.07
CA ARG A 746 -4.02 37.40 -29.44
C ARG A 746 -4.81 36.67 -28.34
N ASP A 747 -6.13 36.66 -28.50
CA ASP A 747 -7.03 35.94 -27.60
C ASP A 747 -6.81 34.42 -27.64
N GLN A 748 -7.16 33.71 -26.56
CA GLN A 748 -6.86 32.29 -26.32
C GLN A 748 -5.37 31.90 -26.51
N ALA A 749 -4.46 32.84 -26.23
CA ALA A 749 -3.02 32.61 -26.25
C ALA A 749 -2.31 33.28 -25.07
N VAL A 750 -1.21 32.66 -24.65
CA VAL A 750 -0.28 33.12 -23.62
C VAL A 750 1.13 33.08 -24.19
N CYS A 751 1.82 34.20 -24.26
CA CYS A 751 3.16 34.26 -24.86
C CYS A 751 4.08 35.28 -24.18
N ILE A 752 5.38 35.00 -24.22
CA ILE A 752 6.43 36.00 -23.98
C ILE A 752 6.90 36.55 -25.34
N SER A 753 7.03 37.87 -25.45
CA SER A 753 7.65 38.52 -26.60
C SER A 753 9.18 38.53 -26.48
N THR A 754 9.89 38.69 -27.57
CA THR A 754 11.37 38.62 -27.59
C THR A 754 12.04 39.69 -26.71
N ASN A 755 11.38 40.83 -26.46
CA ASN A 755 11.83 41.86 -25.54
C ASN A 755 11.45 41.60 -24.05
N GLY A 756 10.83 40.46 -23.73
CA GLY A 756 10.52 40.04 -22.35
C GLY A 756 9.12 40.41 -21.84
N ALA A 757 8.27 41.06 -22.62
CA ALA A 757 6.90 41.36 -22.20
C ALA A 757 6.00 40.11 -22.25
N VAL A 758 5.13 39.95 -21.27
CA VAL A 758 4.22 38.80 -21.15
C VAL A 758 2.81 39.21 -21.58
N PHE A 759 2.17 38.41 -22.42
CA PHE A 759 0.82 38.64 -22.91
C PHE A 759 -0.11 37.47 -22.55
N VAL A 760 -1.34 37.79 -22.15
CA VAL A 760 -2.40 36.84 -21.80
C VAL A 760 -3.69 37.29 -22.49
N ASN A 761 -4.28 36.45 -23.34
CA ASN A 761 -5.43 36.78 -24.19
C ASN A 761 -5.24 38.13 -24.92
N GLY A 762 -4.06 38.32 -25.52
CA GLY A 762 -3.67 39.53 -26.27
C GLY A 762 -3.34 40.76 -25.42
N LYS A 763 -3.49 40.71 -24.10
CA LYS A 763 -3.22 41.85 -23.20
C LYS A 763 -1.85 41.76 -22.55
N GLU A 764 -1.05 42.84 -22.62
CA GLU A 764 0.25 42.93 -21.95
C GLU A 764 0.07 42.97 -20.41
N MET A 765 0.90 42.21 -19.70
CA MET A 765 0.97 42.12 -18.25
C MET A 765 2.02 43.06 -17.67
N THR A 766 1.81 43.57 -16.46
CA THR A 766 2.74 44.49 -15.78
C THR A 766 4.10 43.88 -15.44
N ASN A 767 4.16 42.56 -15.32
CA ASN A 767 5.35 41.84 -14.88
C ASN A 767 6.09 41.32 -16.12
N GLN A 768 7.23 41.93 -16.44
CA GLN A 768 8.07 41.56 -17.58
C GLN A 768 9.21 40.62 -17.15
N LEU A 769 9.49 39.64 -18.01
CA LEU A 769 10.60 38.69 -17.91
C LEU A 769 11.86 39.24 -18.60
N PRO A 770 13.02 38.58 -18.46
CA PRO A 770 14.22 38.90 -19.23
C PRO A 770 13.96 38.75 -20.74
N ALA A 771 14.57 39.63 -21.55
CA ALA A 771 14.53 39.53 -23.00
C ALA A 771 15.12 38.18 -23.48
N VAL A 772 14.52 37.62 -24.53
CA VAL A 772 14.84 36.27 -25.03
C VAL A 772 15.99 36.35 -26.03
N THR A 773 17.15 35.86 -25.61
CA THR A 773 18.41 35.86 -26.36
C THR A 773 18.84 34.45 -26.79
N SER A 774 19.90 34.34 -27.60
CA SER A 774 20.50 33.04 -27.93
C SER A 774 21.02 32.36 -26.64
N GLY A 775 20.66 31.10 -26.45
CA GLY A 775 20.87 30.34 -25.22
C GLY A 775 19.75 30.49 -24.17
N SER A 776 18.79 31.41 -24.36
CA SER A 776 17.65 31.53 -23.44
C SER A 776 16.74 30.31 -23.56
N THR A 777 16.44 29.70 -22.41
CA THR A 777 15.41 28.66 -22.28
C THR A 777 14.17 29.29 -21.67
N VAL A 778 13.02 29.15 -22.33
CA VAL A 778 11.72 29.56 -21.81
C VAL A 778 10.88 28.32 -21.53
N THR A 779 10.33 28.21 -20.32
CA THR A 779 9.42 27.14 -19.93
C THR A 779 8.04 27.68 -19.59
N PHE A 780 7.03 26.84 -19.78
CA PHE A 780 5.63 27.12 -19.48
C PHE A 780 5.10 25.97 -18.62
N ASP A 781 4.91 26.21 -17.33
CA ASP A 781 4.23 25.27 -16.44
C ASP A 781 2.76 25.66 -16.30
N ILE A 782 1.85 24.68 -16.31
CA ILE A 782 0.40 24.90 -16.49
C ILE A 782 -0.41 23.92 -15.63
N GLU A 783 -1.07 24.44 -14.60
CA GLU A 783 -1.94 23.69 -13.68
C GLU A 783 -3.43 23.98 -13.93
N ALA A 784 -4.31 23.00 -13.69
CA ALA A 784 -5.75 23.22 -13.73
C ALA A 784 -6.29 23.66 -12.35
N VAL A 785 -6.85 24.86 -12.27
CA VAL A 785 -7.35 25.43 -10.99
C VAL A 785 -8.79 24.98 -10.76
N THR A 786 -8.98 24.02 -9.85
CA THR A 786 -10.30 23.53 -9.47
C THR A 786 -11.07 24.60 -8.70
N LEU A 787 -11.99 25.29 -9.38
CA LEU A 787 -12.91 26.25 -8.76
C LEU A 787 -13.94 25.51 -7.90
N GLY A 788 -13.96 25.80 -6.59
CA GLY A 788 -14.93 25.22 -5.66
C GLY A 788 -16.37 25.59 -6.02
N THR A 789 -17.29 24.66 -5.79
CA THR A 789 -18.69 24.76 -6.23
C THR A 789 -19.43 25.97 -5.63
N THR A 790 -19.59 27.02 -6.41
CA THR A 790 -20.57 28.10 -6.20
C THR A 790 -21.76 27.93 -7.15
N ASN A 791 -22.91 28.48 -6.78
CA ASN A 791 -24.20 28.09 -7.37
C ASN A 791 -24.55 28.85 -8.67
N ASN A 792 -25.33 28.15 -9.50
CA ASN A 792 -26.22 28.66 -10.57
C ASN A 792 -25.59 29.15 -11.90
N ASN A 793 -25.91 28.41 -12.95
CA ASN A 793 -26.28 28.89 -14.30
C ASN A 793 -25.60 30.17 -14.84
N GLU A 794 -24.32 30.08 -15.18
CA GLU A 794 -23.74 30.76 -16.33
C GLU A 794 -22.59 29.91 -16.89
N GLY A 795 -22.06 30.25 -18.07
CA GLY A 795 -21.05 29.44 -18.76
C GLY A 795 -19.77 29.27 -17.93
N GLY A 796 -19.36 28.03 -17.66
CA GLY A 796 -18.23 27.75 -16.78
C GLY A 796 -16.87 27.98 -17.45
N ASN A 797 -16.31 29.17 -17.32
CA ASN A 797 -14.94 29.47 -17.77
C ASN A 797 -13.93 28.52 -17.10
N PHE A 798 -13.08 27.90 -17.91
CA PHE A 798 -11.96 27.11 -17.44
C PHE A 798 -10.83 28.03 -16.95
N LYS A 799 -10.23 27.65 -15.83
CA LYS A 799 -9.17 28.42 -15.18
C LYS A 799 -7.89 27.60 -15.10
N LEU A 800 -6.86 28.04 -15.80
CA LEU A 800 -5.52 27.48 -15.73
C LEU A 800 -4.62 28.43 -14.94
N ARG A 801 -3.72 27.91 -14.11
CA ARG A 801 -2.59 28.68 -13.58
C ARG A 801 -1.43 28.46 -14.53
N VAL A 802 -0.76 29.55 -14.93
CA VAL A 802 0.40 29.49 -15.82
C VAL A 802 1.57 30.19 -15.15
N THR A 803 2.70 29.49 -15.12
CA THR A 803 4.01 30.02 -14.73
C THR A 803 4.90 30.03 -15.96
N ILE A 804 5.25 31.22 -16.45
CA ILE A 804 6.28 31.36 -17.49
C ILE A 804 7.62 31.61 -16.78
N SER A 805 8.63 30.80 -17.06
CA SER A 805 10.01 31.08 -16.61
C SER A 805 10.95 31.38 -17.77
N SER A 806 11.88 32.31 -17.56
CA SER A 806 12.93 32.71 -18.50
C SER A 806 14.14 33.20 -17.71
N ASN A 807 15.31 32.62 -17.95
CA ASN A 807 16.60 33.04 -17.40
C ASN A 807 16.58 33.34 -15.88
N ASN A 808 16.10 32.37 -15.10
CA ASN A 808 15.96 32.42 -13.63
C ASN A 808 15.05 33.55 -13.10
N ARG A 809 14.09 34.00 -13.90
CA ARG A 809 12.90 34.73 -13.42
C ARG A 809 11.63 34.02 -13.86
N GLU A 810 10.58 34.20 -13.07
CA GLU A 810 9.26 33.64 -13.32
C GLU A 810 8.17 34.72 -13.22
N VAL A 811 7.05 34.49 -13.93
CA VAL A 811 5.82 35.28 -13.81
C VAL A 811 4.64 34.31 -13.77
N VAL A 812 3.89 34.34 -12.66
CA VAL A 812 2.73 33.48 -12.40
C VAL A 812 1.45 34.29 -12.55
N PHE A 813 0.44 33.72 -13.23
CA PHE A 813 -0.90 34.30 -13.36
C PHE A 813 -1.95 33.22 -13.58
N ASP A 814 -3.22 33.60 -13.40
CA ASP A 814 -4.35 32.75 -13.73
C ASP A 814 -4.87 33.13 -15.14
N TRP A 815 -4.80 32.19 -16.09
CA TRP A 815 -5.34 32.29 -17.44
C TRP A 815 -6.79 31.78 -17.48
N LEU A 816 -7.69 32.56 -18.06
CA LEU A 816 -9.10 32.22 -18.24
C LEU A 816 -9.37 31.82 -19.70
N LEU A 817 -10.10 30.72 -19.86
CA LEU A 817 -10.56 30.19 -21.15
C LEU A 817 -12.10 30.08 -21.13
N ASP A 818 -12.75 30.62 -22.15
CA ASP A 818 -14.22 30.61 -22.26
C ASP A 818 -14.80 29.23 -22.62
N GLN A 819 -13.94 28.27 -23.00
CA GLN A 819 -14.30 26.89 -23.34
C GLN A 819 -13.25 25.89 -22.86
N SER A 820 -13.66 24.63 -22.67
CA SER A 820 -12.76 23.54 -22.26
C SER A 820 -11.85 23.08 -23.42
N CYS A 821 -10.56 23.39 -23.35
CA CYS A 821 -9.58 22.91 -24.34
C CYS A 821 -9.16 21.44 -24.06
N GLY A 822 -9.27 20.58 -25.07
CA GLY A 822 -8.80 19.17 -24.99
C GLY A 822 -7.31 18.99 -25.26
N SER A 823 -6.59 20.06 -25.60
CA SER A 823 -5.15 20.12 -25.86
C SER A 823 -4.68 21.57 -25.82
N LEU A 824 -3.38 21.77 -25.58
CA LEU A 824 -2.70 23.05 -25.75
C LEU A 824 -1.59 22.89 -26.79
N TYR A 825 -1.21 23.98 -27.47
CA TYR A 825 -0.26 23.96 -28.57
C TYR A 825 0.86 24.98 -28.33
N PHE A 826 2.11 24.52 -28.34
CA PHE A 826 3.26 25.42 -28.46
C PHE A 826 3.26 26.10 -29.83
N GLY A 827 3.57 27.39 -29.83
CA GLY A 827 3.67 28.20 -31.04
C GLY A 827 4.81 29.21 -30.93
N CYS A 828 5.29 29.63 -32.10
CA CYS A 828 6.14 30.80 -32.26
C CYS A 828 5.63 31.65 -33.42
N SER A 829 5.77 32.97 -33.31
CA SER A 829 5.50 33.92 -34.38
C SER A 829 6.70 34.85 -34.50
N PHE A 830 7.28 34.93 -35.69
CA PHE A 830 8.45 35.74 -35.98
C PHE A 830 8.25 36.50 -37.28
N PHE A 831 8.35 37.83 -37.23
CA PHE A 831 8.16 38.71 -38.38
C PHE A 831 9.39 38.75 -39.30
N TYR A 832 10.58 38.54 -38.72
CA TYR A 832 11.85 38.45 -39.46
C TYR A 832 12.43 37.03 -39.45
N PRO A 833 13.06 36.58 -40.55
CA PRO A 833 13.76 35.29 -40.59
C PRO A 833 15.05 35.31 -39.75
N GLY A 834 15.56 34.13 -39.42
CA GLY A 834 16.81 33.94 -38.66
C GLY A 834 16.63 33.40 -37.24
N TRP A 835 15.41 33.43 -36.71
CA TRP A 835 15.06 32.75 -35.46
C TRP A 835 15.15 31.22 -35.62
N LYS A 836 15.85 30.56 -34.69
CA LYS A 836 15.90 29.10 -34.56
C LYS A 836 15.52 28.73 -33.13
N VAL A 837 14.36 28.11 -32.98
CA VAL A 837 13.81 27.66 -31.69
C VAL A 837 13.66 26.15 -31.73
N LEU A 838 14.23 25.46 -30.74
CA LEU A 838 13.94 24.06 -30.48
C LEU A 838 12.83 23.98 -29.45
N VAL A 839 11.80 23.19 -29.75
CA VAL A 839 10.73 22.84 -28.82
C VAL A 839 11.02 21.43 -28.34
N PHE A 840 11.14 21.27 -27.04
CA PHE A 840 11.34 20.01 -26.33
C PHE A 840 10.07 19.61 -25.59
#